data_AF-S3N228-F1
#
_entry.id   AF-S3N228-F1
#
_cell.length_a   1.000
_cell.length_b   1.000
_cell.length_c   1.000
_cell.angle_alpha   90.00
_cell.angle_beta   90.00
_cell.angle_gamma   90.00
#
_symmetry.space_group_name_H-M   'P 1'
#
loop_
_entity.id
_entity.type
_entity.pdbx_description
1 polymer ?
#
loop_
_entity_poly.entity_id
_entity_poly.type
_entity_poly.pdbx_seq_one_letter_code
_entity_poly.pdbx_strand_id
1 'polypeptide(L)'
;MSVPNQIPIVTYTANGVTSKFLITFDLHDQAYLVVTVNKEKPAKGAYSVDGGEVVFRTPPNNGDEVTLARDTVPNRGTNFNSYDNSMRPEVFNYDFDKLWHYLQEQNLVDAISLARIKEEIEWRRTHDFNYDLLAQVREKQIFGGLKQYVDTFIGATSPNIFGGVTAGVVFALDHKSVQTHLEEIADQLEQSRQELEDRPTVEAMNQALSSKADTNDVEKEFELVNSKIQAVGRGLLVFSYEADLLKEKPETEPVAGKAYDTRKEWIWETRVPDAEPKWHDTGLSELDQAINYTNSILQDVIPLSNGSVNLANRNGRYLLNPNNQYSDLPIGFVLNEESIIHVTPSVPGYFRQELYSFTKATTVWSRVCRYSDGVGIWRDPSNPFDGVFDAIDPTTILFRGRYVVTNPKNMPESFSGAALVCIDRYGGFKEITVSQTGTTTKKWKKINNGEWENAAPHPFVLTNDRFSSGYNFRGLFTDADCNSCLSEGNYLLNGKYINGPKGFKDTLKLNVSVFGSFIVHRATSPEHNGEIQERQSSLVGGVRVWSEWSGPTSSAGMSSLSGKTIAFLGDSIVEQGDYPERIGNMNGATIHKFGFGGCRAGRYTSSPDGYDKQCLYNIAKCINTNDYSSLIAGAEWTRDNKNDDNTPQANAMANLDWSKVDILVIAFGTNDWTGNPVGTELVADPNGMTFKGAMCYSVEEIQLKYPHIQIVLIGMSYRLRTTTSGASDNSDDIATSNGYLKEYQQAILDVAERYHVPAFDMYSNSGVNRYNYTYYLRDGIHPKAIEGNKHWAMKISSFLNSSL
;
A
#
# COMPACT_ATOMS: atom_id res chain seq x y z
N MET A 1 -0.85 -51.69 -9.16
CA MET A 1 -2.05 -50.84 -9.35
C MET A 1 -1.66 -49.44 -8.93
N SER A 2 -2.28 -48.38 -9.44
CA SER A 2 -1.97 -47.02 -8.99
C SER A 2 -2.38 -46.83 -7.53
N VAL A 3 -1.51 -46.23 -6.71
CA VAL A 3 -1.83 -45.91 -5.31
C VAL A 3 -3.03 -44.95 -5.24
N PRO A 4 -4.08 -45.26 -4.45
CA PRO A 4 -5.23 -44.38 -4.30
C PRO A 4 -4.86 -43.10 -3.54
N ASN A 5 -5.51 -41.99 -3.90
CA ASN A 5 -5.41 -40.77 -3.12
C ASN A 5 -6.22 -40.92 -1.82
N GLN A 6 -5.55 -40.84 -0.68
CA GLN A 6 -6.12 -41.13 0.64
C GLN A 6 -5.49 -40.23 1.70
N ILE A 7 -6.20 -40.03 2.80
CA ILE A 7 -5.69 -39.29 3.96
C ILE A 7 -4.99 -40.30 4.87
N PRO A 8 -3.66 -40.23 5.04
CA PRO A 8 -2.88 -41.23 5.78
C PRO A 8 -2.95 -41.03 7.30
N ILE A 9 -4.07 -40.48 7.80
CA ILE A 9 -4.35 -40.27 9.22
C ILE A 9 -5.84 -40.48 9.50
N VAL A 10 -6.15 -41.08 10.63
CA VAL A 10 -7.52 -41.21 11.14
C VAL A 10 -7.52 -41.11 12.65
N THR A 11 -8.52 -40.41 13.19
CA THR A 11 -8.69 -40.19 14.62
C THR A 11 -10.05 -40.72 15.07
N TYR A 12 -10.06 -41.46 16.16
CA TYR A 12 -11.23 -42.07 16.78
C TYR A 12 -11.38 -41.59 18.22
N THR A 13 -12.61 -41.38 18.67
CA THR A 13 -12.92 -41.19 20.09
C THR A 13 -13.30 -42.54 20.69
N ALA A 14 -12.54 -43.03 21.66
CA ALA A 14 -12.82 -44.30 22.32
C ALA A 14 -14.06 -44.21 23.23
N ASN A 15 -14.83 -45.30 23.30
CA ASN A 15 -16.03 -45.40 24.13
C ASN A 15 -15.82 -46.18 25.44
N GLY A 16 -14.57 -46.54 25.78
CA GLY A 16 -14.25 -47.35 26.95
C GLY A 16 -14.41 -48.87 26.78
N VAL A 17 -14.91 -49.36 25.64
CA VAL A 17 -15.23 -50.78 25.42
C VAL A 17 -14.62 -51.34 24.13
N THR A 18 -14.59 -50.55 23.05
CA THR A 18 -14.04 -50.94 21.76
C THR A 18 -12.52 -51.05 21.84
N SER A 19 -11.98 -52.23 21.49
CA SER A 19 -10.54 -52.49 21.44
C SER A 19 -9.97 -52.48 20.01
N LYS A 20 -10.81 -52.41 18.98
CA LYS A 20 -10.42 -52.52 17.57
C LYS A 20 -10.67 -51.22 16.83
N PHE A 21 -9.64 -50.71 16.17
CA PHE A 21 -9.69 -49.48 15.40
C PHE A 21 -9.21 -49.74 13.98
N LEU A 22 -10.04 -49.40 12.99
CA LEU A 22 -9.78 -49.70 11.58
C LEU A 22 -8.70 -48.77 11.02
N ILE A 23 -7.78 -49.29 10.23
CA ILE A 23 -6.86 -48.47 9.43
C ILE A 23 -7.58 -48.13 8.12
N THR A 24 -7.80 -46.83 7.88
CA THR A 24 -8.57 -46.35 6.72
C THR A 24 -7.70 -46.02 5.50
N PHE A 25 -6.39 -46.25 5.60
CA PHE A 25 -5.41 -45.97 4.57
C PHE A 25 -4.54 -47.19 4.29
N ASP A 26 -3.98 -47.25 3.10
CA ASP A 26 -3.09 -48.34 2.69
C ASP A 26 -1.81 -48.35 3.54
N LEU A 27 -1.42 -49.52 4.02
CA LEU A 27 -0.27 -49.72 4.90
C LEU A 27 0.57 -50.89 4.38
N HIS A 28 1.53 -50.57 3.51
CA HIS A 28 2.43 -51.55 2.90
C HIS A 28 3.41 -52.21 3.89
N ASP A 29 3.79 -51.48 4.96
CA ASP A 29 4.64 -51.99 6.03
C ASP A 29 4.10 -51.52 7.38
N GLN A 30 3.90 -52.45 8.30
CA GLN A 30 3.44 -52.15 9.66
C GLN A 30 4.43 -51.27 10.44
N ALA A 31 5.70 -51.25 10.05
CA ALA A 31 6.72 -50.40 10.66
C ALA A 31 6.45 -48.90 10.46
N TYR A 32 5.65 -48.52 9.44
CA TYR A 32 5.28 -47.13 9.17
C TYR A 32 4.03 -46.68 9.92
N LEU A 33 3.40 -47.54 10.71
CA LEU A 33 2.22 -47.17 11.48
C LEU A 33 2.62 -46.49 12.79
N VAL A 34 2.12 -45.27 12.98
CA VAL A 34 2.20 -44.52 14.23
C VAL A 34 0.83 -44.53 14.90
N VAL A 35 0.80 -45.02 16.14
CA VAL A 35 -0.39 -45.02 16.99
C VAL A 35 -0.15 -44.09 18.16
N THR A 36 -1.10 -43.17 18.40
CA THR A 36 -1.09 -42.31 19.58
C THR A 36 -2.44 -42.35 20.29
N VAL A 37 -2.43 -42.22 21.61
CA VAL A 37 -3.62 -42.03 22.44
C VAL A 37 -3.43 -40.70 23.17
N ASN A 38 -4.35 -39.76 22.99
CA ASN A 38 -4.24 -38.38 23.47
C ASN A 38 -2.90 -37.74 23.09
N LYS A 39 -2.46 -37.97 21.84
CA LYS A 39 -1.17 -37.48 21.27
C LYS A 39 0.10 -38.07 21.90
N GLU A 40 -0.02 -39.05 22.80
CA GLU A 40 1.11 -39.77 23.38
C GLU A 40 1.26 -41.19 22.81
N LYS A 41 2.49 -41.70 22.75
CA LYS A 41 2.76 -43.06 22.28
C LYS A 41 2.37 -44.08 23.37
N PRO A 42 1.48 -45.05 23.10
CA PRO A 42 1.10 -46.07 24.06
C PRO A 42 2.30 -46.92 24.52
N ALA A 43 2.20 -47.52 25.69
CA ALA A 43 3.23 -48.41 26.22
C ALA A 43 3.55 -49.55 25.24
N LYS A 44 4.82 -49.98 25.20
CA LYS A 44 5.27 -51.03 24.30
C LYS A 44 4.46 -52.32 24.51
N GLY A 45 3.81 -52.81 23.45
CA GLY A 45 2.96 -54.00 23.48
C GLY A 45 1.50 -53.76 23.86
N ALA A 46 1.06 -52.50 24.06
CA ALA A 46 -0.33 -52.16 24.37
C ALA A 46 -1.31 -52.50 23.24
N TYR A 47 -0.84 -52.59 21.99
CA TYR A 47 -1.63 -52.96 20.82
C TYR A 47 -0.89 -53.96 19.91
N SER A 48 -1.65 -54.58 19.02
CA SER A 48 -1.16 -55.40 17.90
C SER A 48 -1.90 -55.01 16.61
N VAL A 49 -1.28 -55.25 15.45
CA VAL A 49 -1.91 -55.03 14.15
C VAL A 49 -2.34 -56.37 13.57
N ASP A 50 -3.63 -56.53 13.29
CA ASP A 50 -4.22 -57.75 12.73
C ASP A 50 -5.26 -57.40 11.66
N GLY A 51 -5.17 -58.01 10.48
CA GLY A 51 -6.17 -57.85 9.41
C GLY A 51 -6.48 -56.42 8.94
N GLY A 52 -5.58 -55.45 9.14
CA GLY A 52 -5.84 -54.03 8.82
C GLY A 52 -6.48 -53.22 9.96
N GLU A 53 -6.48 -53.76 11.18
CA GLU A 53 -6.96 -53.11 12.39
C GLU A 53 -5.85 -53.00 13.44
N VAL A 54 -5.90 -51.92 14.24
CA VAL A 54 -5.15 -51.80 15.49
C VAL A 54 -6.00 -52.34 16.63
N VAL A 55 -5.52 -53.40 17.28
CA VAL A 55 -6.20 -54.10 18.37
C VAL A 55 -5.49 -53.83 19.68
N PHE A 56 -6.10 -53.08 20.59
CA PHE A 56 -5.60 -52.83 21.93
C PHE A 56 -5.86 -54.02 22.87
N ARG A 57 -4.88 -54.36 23.70
CA ARG A 57 -5.02 -55.41 24.74
C ARG A 57 -6.02 -55.01 25.83
N THR A 58 -6.03 -53.73 26.17
CA THR A 58 -6.98 -53.09 27.09
C THR A 58 -7.66 -51.97 26.32
N PRO A 59 -9.01 -51.92 26.25
CA PRO A 59 -9.72 -50.83 25.59
C PRO A 59 -9.28 -49.46 26.14
N PRO A 60 -9.02 -48.45 25.28
CA PRO A 60 -8.79 -47.08 25.72
C PRO A 60 -10.01 -46.51 26.47
N ASN A 61 -9.80 -45.57 27.39
CA ASN A 61 -10.88 -45.05 28.23
C ASN A 61 -11.90 -44.26 27.40
N ASN A 62 -13.11 -44.13 27.93
CA ASN A 62 -14.13 -43.32 27.28
C ASN A 62 -13.66 -41.86 27.18
N GLY A 63 -13.67 -41.31 25.96
CA GLY A 63 -13.19 -39.96 25.65
C GLY A 63 -11.73 -39.87 25.20
N ASP A 64 -10.95 -40.95 25.30
CA ASP A 64 -9.57 -40.96 24.79
C ASP A 64 -9.55 -40.82 23.25
N GLU A 65 -8.64 -39.99 22.74
CA GLU A 65 -8.44 -39.76 21.31
C GLU A 65 -7.38 -40.73 20.77
N VAL A 66 -7.80 -41.73 20.00
CA VAL A 66 -6.91 -42.71 19.35
C VAL A 66 -6.63 -42.24 17.92
N THR A 67 -5.39 -41.86 17.64
CA THR A 67 -4.97 -41.44 16.30
C THR A 67 -4.02 -42.47 15.68
N LEU A 68 -4.37 -42.92 14.48
CA LEU A 68 -3.58 -43.81 13.63
C LEU A 68 -3.06 -43.00 12.45
N ALA A 69 -1.75 -43.00 12.22
CA ALA A 69 -1.12 -42.27 11.13
C ALA A 69 -0.07 -43.13 10.43
N ARG A 70 0.15 -42.90 9.13
CA ARG A 70 1.28 -43.47 8.39
C ARG A 70 2.44 -42.49 8.37
N ASP A 71 3.64 -42.97 8.68
CA ASP A 71 4.90 -42.24 8.67
C ASP A 71 5.94 -43.08 7.92
N THR A 72 5.98 -42.89 6.61
CA THR A 72 6.85 -43.63 5.70
C THR A 72 8.25 -43.06 5.76
N VAL A 73 9.25 -43.92 6.03
CA VAL A 73 10.65 -43.47 6.12
C VAL A 73 11.22 -43.21 4.71
N PRO A 74 11.80 -42.02 4.43
CA PRO A 74 12.39 -41.68 3.13
C PRO A 74 13.80 -42.29 3.00
N ASN A 75 13.88 -43.61 2.86
CA ASN A 75 15.13 -44.31 2.61
C ASN A 75 15.11 -45.08 1.28
N ARG A 76 16.28 -45.11 0.63
CA ARG A 76 16.53 -45.90 -0.57
C ARG A 76 17.06 -47.28 -0.18
N GLY A 77 16.18 -48.27 -0.18
CA GLY A 77 16.51 -49.65 0.18
C GLY A 77 16.98 -50.51 -1.00
N THR A 78 16.56 -50.20 -2.22
CA THR A 78 16.84 -51.01 -3.41
C THR A 78 17.95 -50.38 -4.26
N ASN A 79 18.95 -51.18 -4.61
CA ASN A 79 19.90 -50.85 -5.67
C ASN A 79 19.57 -51.69 -6.90
N PHE A 80 19.23 -51.03 -8.01
CA PHE A 80 18.76 -51.73 -9.20
C PHE A 80 19.93 -52.18 -10.07
N ASN A 81 20.04 -53.48 -10.31
CA ASN A 81 21.00 -54.10 -11.22
C ASN A 81 20.31 -54.98 -12.25
N SER A 82 20.93 -55.13 -13.41
CA SER A 82 20.41 -55.94 -14.52
C SER A 82 20.52 -57.44 -14.30
N TYR A 83 21.20 -57.90 -13.25
CA TYR A 83 21.58 -59.31 -13.07
C TYR A 83 21.13 -59.95 -11.73
N ASP A 84 20.50 -59.20 -10.82
CA ASP A 84 20.11 -59.69 -9.48
C ASP A 84 18.59 -59.70 -9.23
N ASN A 85 17.78 -59.66 -10.30
CA ASN A 85 16.31 -59.61 -10.24
C ASN A 85 15.71 -58.37 -9.54
N SER A 86 16.51 -57.35 -9.18
CA SER A 86 15.98 -56.09 -8.61
C SER A 86 15.15 -55.26 -9.58
N MET A 87 15.27 -55.50 -10.89
CA MET A 87 14.50 -54.84 -11.97
C MET A 87 13.10 -55.47 -12.20
N ARG A 88 12.57 -56.23 -11.24
CA ARG A 88 11.23 -56.85 -11.37
C ARG A 88 10.12 -55.81 -11.18
N PRO A 89 9.01 -55.88 -11.94
CA PRO A 89 7.89 -54.94 -11.82
C PRO A 89 7.35 -54.79 -10.39
N GLU A 90 7.37 -55.86 -9.60
CA GLU A 90 6.89 -55.84 -8.21
C GLU A 90 7.77 -54.97 -7.30
N VAL A 91 9.10 -55.02 -7.50
CA VAL A 91 10.07 -54.22 -6.75
C VAL A 91 9.96 -52.74 -7.13
N PHE A 92 9.79 -52.46 -8.42
CA PHE A 92 9.54 -51.11 -8.90
C PHE A 92 8.25 -50.52 -8.36
N ASN A 93 7.14 -51.26 -8.45
CA ASN A 93 5.86 -50.79 -7.92
C ASN A 93 5.96 -50.51 -6.42
N TYR A 94 6.60 -51.38 -5.65
CA TYR A 94 6.81 -51.15 -4.22
C TYR A 94 7.57 -49.83 -3.93
N ASP A 95 8.68 -49.58 -4.63
CA ASP A 95 9.48 -48.36 -4.42
C ASP A 95 8.74 -47.09 -4.90
N PHE A 96 7.98 -47.16 -6.01
CA PHE A 96 7.16 -46.05 -6.48
C PHE A 96 5.97 -45.77 -5.55
N ASP A 97 5.30 -46.81 -5.05
CA ASP A 97 4.17 -46.68 -4.15
C ASP A 97 4.61 -46.07 -2.81
N LYS A 98 5.78 -46.47 -2.32
CA LYS A 98 6.41 -45.89 -1.13
C LYS A 98 6.71 -44.40 -1.30
N LEU A 99 7.23 -44.00 -2.47
CA LEU A 99 7.48 -42.59 -2.78
C LEU A 99 6.17 -41.80 -2.80
N TRP A 100 5.10 -42.38 -3.36
CA TRP A 100 3.78 -41.76 -3.37
C TRP A 100 3.19 -41.63 -1.96
N HIS A 101 3.34 -42.65 -1.11
CA HIS A 101 2.90 -42.61 0.29
C HIS A 101 3.61 -41.51 1.10
N TYR A 102 4.93 -41.38 0.93
CA TYR A 102 5.70 -40.30 1.56
C TYR A 102 5.21 -38.91 1.12
N LEU A 103 4.93 -38.72 -0.17
CA LEU A 103 4.40 -37.45 -0.69
C LEU A 103 3.01 -37.12 -0.12
N GLN A 104 2.13 -38.12 0.05
CA GLN A 104 0.83 -37.92 0.70
C GLN A 104 0.97 -37.43 2.15
N GLU A 105 1.96 -37.96 2.88
CA GLU A 105 2.25 -37.60 4.26
C GLU A 105 2.87 -36.20 4.37
N GLN A 106 3.80 -35.83 3.48
CA GLN A 106 4.36 -34.47 3.42
C GLN A 106 3.27 -33.42 3.16
N ASN A 107 2.36 -33.69 2.20
CA ASN A 107 1.24 -32.79 1.93
C ASN A 107 0.31 -32.59 3.15
N LEU A 108 0.14 -33.63 3.99
CA LEU A 108 -0.61 -33.52 5.24
C LEU A 108 0.14 -32.69 6.29
N VAL A 109 1.47 -32.87 6.43
CA VAL A 109 2.32 -32.07 7.34
C VAL A 109 2.28 -30.60 6.96
N ASP A 110 2.36 -30.28 5.67
CA ASP A 110 2.26 -28.91 5.15
C ASP A 110 0.90 -28.29 5.48
N ALA A 111 -0.20 -29.03 5.26
CA ALA A 111 -1.54 -28.57 5.58
C ALA A 111 -1.74 -28.28 7.09
N ILE A 112 -1.25 -29.16 7.96
CA ILE A 112 -1.32 -28.98 9.42
C ILE A 112 -0.45 -27.80 9.87
N SER A 113 0.75 -27.65 9.30
CA SER A 113 1.66 -26.54 9.62
C SER A 113 1.06 -25.20 9.21
N LEU A 114 0.43 -25.14 8.03
CA LEU A 114 -0.27 -23.95 7.55
C LEU A 114 -1.42 -23.54 8.47
N ALA A 115 -2.20 -24.51 8.97
CA ALA A 115 -3.29 -24.24 9.91
C ALA A 115 -2.77 -23.63 11.23
N ARG A 116 -1.70 -24.19 11.80
CA ARG A 116 -1.06 -23.66 13.02
C ARG A 116 -0.50 -22.25 12.85
N ILE A 117 0.12 -21.97 11.70
CA ILE A 117 0.65 -20.63 11.41
C ILE A 117 -0.48 -19.60 11.33
N LYS A 118 -1.63 -19.96 10.75
CA LYS A 118 -2.80 -19.07 10.71
C LYS A 118 -3.33 -18.76 12.12
N GLU A 119 -3.40 -19.75 12.99
CA GLU A 119 -3.80 -19.54 14.39
C GLU A 119 -2.81 -18.63 15.15
N GLU A 120 -1.51 -18.82 14.96
CA GLU A 120 -0.47 -17.97 15.57
C GLU A 120 -0.54 -16.52 15.08
N ILE A 121 -0.80 -16.28 13.79
CA ILE A 121 -0.97 -14.94 13.22
C ILE A 121 -2.14 -14.21 13.87
N GLU A 122 -3.30 -14.88 13.98
CA GLU A 122 -4.49 -14.30 14.61
C GLU A 122 -4.26 -14.03 16.11
N TRP A 123 -3.51 -14.91 16.80
CA TRP A 123 -3.10 -14.70 18.19
C TRP A 123 -2.23 -13.45 18.35
N ARG A 124 -1.24 -13.24 17.48
CA ARG A 124 -0.38 -12.04 17.53
C ARG A 124 -1.13 -10.75 17.21
N ARG A 125 -2.00 -10.77 16.20
CA ARG A 125 -2.81 -9.59 15.83
C ARG A 125 -3.66 -9.08 16.99
N THR A 126 -4.26 -10.00 17.74
CA THR A 126 -5.11 -9.65 18.89
C THR A 126 -4.30 -9.16 20.09
N HIS A 127 -3.10 -9.70 20.32
CA HIS A 127 -2.23 -9.27 21.42
C HIS A 127 -1.59 -7.89 21.19
N ASP A 128 -1.15 -7.58 19.96
CA ASP A 128 -0.56 -6.27 19.64
C ASP A 128 -1.57 -5.13 19.83
N PHE A 129 -2.82 -5.35 19.43
CA PHE A 129 -3.91 -4.37 19.63
C PHE A 129 -4.15 -4.06 21.12
N ASN A 130 -4.16 -5.09 21.97
CA ASN A 130 -4.34 -4.93 23.40
C ASN A 130 -3.15 -4.23 24.08
N TYR A 131 -1.93 -4.46 23.60
CA TYR A 131 -0.73 -3.83 24.15
C TYR A 131 -0.69 -2.32 23.86
N ASP A 132 -1.08 -1.90 22.66
CA ASP A 132 -1.13 -0.49 22.28
C ASP A 132 -2.18 0.29 23.09
N LEU A 133 -3.35 -0.30 23.32
CA LEU A 133 -4.40 0.30 24.15
C LEU A 133 -3.93 0.52 25.60
N LEU A 134 -3.21 -0.45 26.18
CA LEU A 134 -2.64 -0.35 27.52
C LEU A 134 -1.53 0.71 27.61
N ALA A 135 -0.72 0.86 26.55
CA ALA A 135 0.31 1.88 26.48
C ALA A 135 -0.29 3.30 26.48
N GLN A 136 -1.33 3.55 25.67
CA GLN A 136 -2.02 4.84 25.60
C GLN A 136 -2.66 5.24 26.94
N VAL A 137 -3.26 4.27 27.65
CA VAL A 137 -3.85 4.51 28.99
C VAL A 137 -2.76 4.88 30.00
N ARG A 138 -1.63 4.19 29.98
CA ARG A 138 -0.49 4.45 30.88
C ARG A 138 0.09 5.84 30.65
N GLU A 139 0.29 6.25 29.40
CA GLU A 139 0.84 7.57 29.06
C GLU A 139 -0.09 8.72 29.50
N LYS A 140 -1.40 8.55 29.33
CA LYS A 140 -2.41 9.52 29.80
C LYS A 140 -2.40 9.70 31.31
N GLN A 141 -2.23 8.61 32.06
CA GLN A 141 -2.13 8.66 33.53
C GLN A 141 -0.82 9.32 34.00
N ILE A 142 0.31 9.03 33.33
CA ILE A 142 1.60 9.67 33.62
C ILE A 142 1.53 11.18 33.39
N PHE A 143 0.93 11.62 32.27
CA PHE A 143 0.77 13.04 31.97
C PHE A 143 -0.12 13.76 33.01
N GLY A 144 -1.25 13.15 33.40
CA GLY A 144 -2.13 13.70 34.43
C GLY A 144 -1.44 13.85 35.79
N GLY A 145 -0.67 12.84 36.22
CA GLY A 145 0.10 12.88 37.46
C GLY A 145 1.21 13.94 37.46
N LEU A 146 1.95 14.07 36.34
CA LEU A 146 2.97 15.10 36.16
C LEU A 146 2.38 16.51 36.23
N LYS A 147 1.24 16.74 35.59
CA LYS A 147 0.54 18.03 35.62
C LYS A 147 0.14 18.41 37.05
N GLN A 148 -0.48 17.49 37.78
CA GLN A 148 -0.93 17.75 39.15
C GLN A 148 0.26 18.02 40.10
N TYR A 149 1.37 17.30 39.92
CA TYR A 149 2.60 17.54 40.68
C TYR A 149 3.19 18.93 40.38
N VAL A 150 3.25 19.33 39.10
CA VAL A 150 3.71 20.66 38.68
C VAL A 150 2.81 21.77 39.23
N ASP A 151 1.49 21.61 39.15
CA ASP A 151 0.53 22.59 39.69
C ASP A 151 0.67 22.74 41.22
N THR A 152 0.92 21.64 41.92
CA THR A 152 1.17 21.64 43.38
C THR A 152 2.50 22.29 43.72
N PHE A 153 3.55 22.03 42.93
CA PHE A 153 4.88 22.61 43.13
C PHE A 153 4.87 24.12 42.88
N ILE A 154 4.21 24.58 41.82
CA ILE A 154 4.01 26.01 41.51
C ILE A 154 3.23 26.70 42.64
N GLY A 155 2.20 26.04 43.18
CA GLY A 155 1.45 26.53 44.34
C GLY A 155 2.28 26.61 45.63
N ALA A 156 3.25 25.70 45.82
CA ALA A 156 4.09 25.66 47.01
C ALA A 156 5.30 26.62 46.97
N THR A 157 5.87 26.90 45.78
CA THR A 157 7.05 27.78 45.65
C THR A 157 6.72 29.26 45.53
N SER A 158 5.43 29.61 45.33
CA SER A 158 4.97 30.99 45.09
C SER A 158 3.78 31.37 46.00
N PRO A 159 3.96 31.51 47.32
CA PRO A 159 2.89 31.90 48.22
C PRO A 159 2.67 33.41 48.12
N ASN A 160 1.80 33.86 47.19
CA ASN A 160 1.07 35.16 47.21
C ASN A 160 0.32 35.53 45.90
N ILE A 161 0.06 34.59 44.98
CA ILE A 161 -0.64 34.95 43.73
C ILE A 161 -2.17 34.90 43.81
N PHE A 162 -2.74 34.39 44.92
CA PHE A 162 -4.18 34.44 45.18
C PHE A 162 -4.48 34.77 46.65
N GLY A 163 -4.54 36.06 46.95
CA GLY A 163 -5.25 36.60 48.12
C GLY A 163 -6.42 37.46 47.62
N GLY A 164 -7.68 37.12 47.84
CA GLY A 164 -8.18 36.00 48.61
C GLY A 164 -9.71 35.92 48.59
N VAL A 165 -10.25 35.10 49.48
CA VAL A 165 -11.62 35.28 49.96
C VAL A 165 -11.66 36.60 50.72
N THR A 166 -12.12 37.68 50.08
CA THR A 166 -13.24 38.53 50.55
C THR A 166 -13.31 39.85 49.78
N ALA A 167 -14.49 40.07 49.19
CA ALA A 167 -15.20 41.33 48.98
C ALA A 167 -14.50 42.51 48.27
N GLY A 168 -14.94 42.75 47.03
CA GLY A 168 -15.41 44.07 46.62
C GLY A 168 -14.42 45.02 45.93
N VAL A 169 -14.74 45.34 44.68
CA VAL A 169 -14.32 46.52 43.88
C VAL A 169 -13.02 46.36 43.06
N VAL A 170 -13.18 45.85 41.84
CA VAL A 170 -12.43 46.30 40.66
C VAL A 170 -13.46 46.59 39.57
N PHE A 171 -13.42 47.78 38.99
CA PHE A 171 -14.28 48.17 37.86
C PHE A 171 -13.59 47.83 36.54
N ALA A 172 -14.33 47.28 35.58
CA ALA A 172 -13.85 47.17 34.19
C ALA A 172 -13.77 48.58 33.56
N LEU A 173 -13.17 48.69 32.37
CA LEU A 173 -12.96 49.95 31.61
C LEU A 173 -14.25 50.77 31.37
N ASP A 174 -15.42 50.19 31.62
CA ASP A 174 -16.77 50.77 31.52
C ASP A 174 -17.38 51.20 32.87
N HIS A 175 -16.61 51.20 33.95
CA HIS A 175 -17.03 51.55 35.32
C HIS A 175 -18.10 50.64 35.94
N LYS A 176 -18.28 49.39 35.45
CA LYS A 176 -19.13 48.39 36.11
C LYS A 176 -18.32 47.42 36.98
N SER A 177 -18.89 46.97 38.09
CA SER A 177 -18.21 46.03 39.00
C SER A 177 -18.16 44.62 38.39
N VAL A 178 -17.11 43.84 38.68
CA VAL A 178 -17.00 42.44 38.21
C VAL A 178 -18.22 41.61 38.62
N GLN A 179 -18.79 41.86 39.79
CA GLN A 179 -20.00 41.19 40.24
C GLN A 179 -21.21 41.55 39.38
N THR A 180 -21.39 42.82 39.03
CA THR A 180 -22.44 43.26 38.10
C THR A 180 -22.26 42.66 36.71
N HIS A 181 -21.02 42.46 36.26
CA HIS A 181 -20.73 41.82 34.98
C HIS A 181 -21.00 40.31 35.02
N LEU A 182 -20.68 39.64 36.12
CA LEU A 182 -20.98 38.22 36.33
C LEU A 182 -22.49 37.99 36.51
N GLU A 183 -23.21 38.92 37.14
CA GLU A 183 -24.68 38.91 37.24
C GLU A 183 -25.33 39.15 35.86
N GLU A 184 -24.84 40.10 35.06
CA GLU A 184 -25.28 40.30 33.67
C GLU A 184 -24.98 39.09 32.77
N ILE A 185 -23.83 38.43 32.96
CA ILE A 185 -23.45 37.20 32.23
C ILE A 185 -24.32 36.01 32.69
N ALA A 186 -24.61 35.89 33.99
CA ALA A 186 -25.47 34.85 34.53
C ALA A 186 -26.93 35.03 34.06
N ASP A 187 -27.44 36.26 34.04
CA ASP A 187 -28.77 36.58 33.52
C ASP A 187 -28.84 36.34 32.00
N GLN A 188 -27.78 36.66 31.24
CA GLN A 188 -27.69 36.35 29.81
C GLN A 188 -27.57 34.84 29.54
N LEU A 189 -26.88 34.08 30.39
CA LEU A 189 -26.80 32.62 30.31
C LEU A 189 -28.12 31.96 30.68
N GLU A 190 -28.85 32.47 31.68
CA GLU A 190 -30.16 31.96 32.08
C GLU A 190 -31.23 32.31 31.03
N GLN A 191 -31.18 33.51 30.43
CA GLN A 191 -31.99 33.85 29.25
C GLN A 191 -31.65 32.98 28.05
N SER A 192 -30.36 32.76 27.76
CA SER A 192 -29.93 31.88 26.65
C SER A 192 -30.32 30.43 26.89
N ARG A 193 -30.33 29.98 28.15
CA ARG A 193 -30.77 28.65 28.57
C ARG A 193 -32.28 28.49 28.43
N GLN A 194 -33.08 29.48 28.83
CA GLN A 194 -34.53 29.49 28.61
C GLN A 194 -34.88 29.59 27.11
N GLU A 195 -34.12 30.36 26.32
CA GLU A 195 -34.26 30.41 24.86
C GLU A 195 -33.81 29.10 24.16
N LEU A 196 -32.93 28.31 24.78
CA LEU A 196 -32.53 26.97 24.31
C LEU A 196 -33.56 25.89 24.66
N GLU A 197 -34.22 25.98 25.82
CA GLU A 197 -35.27 25.05 26.26
C GLU A 197 -36.59 25.24 25.45
N ASP A 198 -36.91 26.44 24.97
CA ASP A 198 -38.13 26.74 24.19
C ASP A 198 -37.97 26.64 22.65
N ARG A 199 -36.85 26.08 22.14
CA ARG A 199 -36.55 26.06 20.70
C ARG A 199 -37.18 24.86 19.95
N PRO A 200 -38.05 25.10 18.95
CA PRO A 200 -38.75 24.05 18.17
C PRO A 200 -37.84 23.16 17.29
N THR A 201 -36.52 23.41 17.25
CA THR A 201 -35.54 22.65 16.45
C THR A 201 -35.01 21.40 17.15
N VAL A 202 -34.98 21.34 18.49
CA VAL A 202 -34.51 20.14 19.21
C VAL A 202 -35.55 19.01 19.09
N GLU A 203 -36.84 19.32 19.22
CA GLU A 203 -37.92 18.34 19.00
C GLU A 203 -38.02 17.87 17.54
N ALA A 204 -37.83 18.76 16.56
CA ALA A 204 -37.87 18.39 15.14
C ALA A 204 -36.66 17.53 14.73
N MET A 205 -35.45 17.83 15.21
CA MET A 205 -34.26 16.99 14.97
C MET A 205 -34.35 15.64 15.69
N ASN A 206 -34.85 15.61 16.92
CA ASN A 206 -35.06 14.37 17.66
C ASN A 206 -36.15 13.50 17.00
N GLN A 207 -37.21 14.08 16.43
CA GLN A 207 -38.20 13.36 15.61
C GLN A 207 -37.62 12.84 14.29
N ALA A 208 -36.74 13.60 13.62
CA ALA A 208 -36.09 13.16 12.38
C ALA A 208 -35.07 12.03 12.60
N LEU A 209 -34.36 12.03 13.74
CA LEU A 209 -33.47 10.95 14.16
C LEU A 209 -34.26 9.71 14.59
N SER A 210 -35.37 9.90 15.32
CA SER A 210 -36.25 8.80 15.75
C SER A 210 -36.97 8.12 14.57
N SER A 211 -37.45 8.89 13.59
CA SER A 211 -38.10 8.34 12.39
C SER A 211 -37.15 7.60 11.45
N LYS A 212 -35.86 7.95 11.41
CA LYS A 212 -34.82 7.16 10.72
C LYS A 212 -34.44 5.90 11.51
N ALA A 213 -34.48 5.94 12.84
CA ALA A 213 -34.25 4.79 13.69
C ALA A 213 -35.36 3.72 13.57
N ASP A 214 -36.62 4.11 13.36
CA ASP A 214 -37.77 3.18 13.33
C ASP A 214 -38.03 2.45 11.99
N THR A 215 -37.22 2.66 10.96
CA THR A 215 -37.49 2.09 9.61
C THR A 215 -36.81 0.76 9.31
N ASN A 216 -35.89 0.29 10.17
CA ASN A 216 -35.20 -0.98 9.99
C ASN A 216 -35.71 -2.04 10.96
N ASP A 217 -36.25 -3.10 10.37
CA ASP A 217 -36.69 -4.34 11.00
C ASP A 217 -35.54 -4.94 11.83
N VAL A 218 -35.66 -4.93 13.16
CA VAL A 218 -34.62 -5.37 14.11
C VAL A 218 -34.10 -6.77 13.75
N GLU A 219 -34.97 -7.65 13.27
CA GLU A 219 -34.62 -8.99 12.80
C GLU A 219 -33.73 -8.98 11.55
N LYS A 220 -33.93 -8.05 10.60
CA LYS A 220 -33.12 -7.96 9.38
C LYS A 220 -31.73 -7.37 9.63
N GLU A 221 -31.63 -6.38 10.52
CA GLU A 221 -30.32 -5.86 10.95
C GLU A 221 -29.55 -6.92 11.75
N PHE A 222 -30.24 -7.66 12.62
CA PHE A 222 -29.66 -8.80 13.32
C PHE A 222 -29.13 -9.88 12.35
N GLU A 223 -29.93 -10.33 11.38
CA GLU A 223 -29.49 -11.35 10.40
C GLU A 223 -28.28 -10.88 9.57
N LEU A 224 -28.27 -9.62 9.14
CA LEU A 224 -27.18 -9.06 8.35
C LEU A 224 -25.88 -8.94 9.15
N VAL A 225 -25.97 -8.61 10.44
CA VAL A 225 -24.79 -8.44 11.29
C VAL A 225 -24.32 -9.76 11.88
N ASN A 226 -25.22 -10.65 12.30
CA ASN A 226 -24.88 -11.99 12.76
C ASN A 226 -24.23 -12.81 11.63
N SER A 227 -24.69 -12.68 10.37
CA SER A 227 -24.02 -13.31 9.22
C SER A 227 -22.62 -12.76 8.95
N LYS A 228 -22.36 -11.47 9.22
CA LYS A 228 -21.03 -10.87 9.12
C LYS A 228 -20.12 -11.23 10.29
N ILE A 229 -20.65 -11.38 11.50
CA ILE A 229 -19.87 -11.74 12.70
C ILE A 229 -19.52 -13.24 12.72
N GLN A 230 -20.45 -14.11 12.29
CA GLN A 230 -20.13 -15.53 12.10
C GLN A 230 -19.09 -15.76 10.99
N ALA A 231 -18.91 -14.82 10.07
CA ALA A 231 -17.84 -14.86 9.07
C ALA A 231 -16.46 -14.46 9.63
N VAL A 232 -16.38 -13.83 10.81
CA VAL A 232 -15.14 -13.20 11.33
C VAL A 232 -14.59 -13.88 12.59
N GLY A 233 -15.28 -14.88 13.16
CA GLY A 233 -14.66 -15.79 14.15
C GLY A 233 -14.17 -15.13 15.44
N ARG A 234 -15.14 -14.79 16.31
CA ARG A 234 -15.07 -14.53 17.77
C ARG A 234 -14.65 -13.13 18.25
N GLY A 235 -15.55 -12.51 19.03
CA GLY A 235 -15.30 -11.36 19.90
C GLY A 235 -16.57 -10.65 20.40
N LEU A 236 -17.65 -10.69 19.62
CA LEU A 236 -18.92 -10.01 19.90
C LEU A 236 -20.09 -11.00 19.79
N LEU A 237 -20.82 -11.22 20.89
CA LEU A 237 -22.10 -11.90 20.88
C LEU A 237 -23.18 -10.92 20.51
N VAL A 238 -24.09 -11.29 19.61
CA VAL A 238 -25.16 -10.41 19.16
C VAL A 238 -26.48 -11.09 19.42
N PHE A 239 -27.44 -10.32 19.91
CA PHE A 239 -28.79 -10.76 20.21
C PHE A 239 -29.79 -9.78 19.63
N SER A 240 -30.89 -10.32 19.09
CA SER A 240 -32.02 -9.50 18.65
C SER A 240 -32.62 -8.73 19.82
N TYR A 241 -32.65 -9.35 21.01
CA TYR A 241 -33.26 -8.79 22.22
C TYR A 241 -32.33 -8.83 23.43
N GLU A 242 -32.31 -7.75 24.21
CA GLU A 242 -31.54 -7.62 25.46
C GLU A 242 -31.87 -8.74 26.45
N ALA A 243 -33.14 -9.13 26.51
CA ALA A 243 -33.59 -10.21 27.38
C ALA A 243 -32.92 -11.55 27.07
N ASP A 244 -32.47 -11.78 25.84
CA ASP A 244 -31.77 -13.01 25.45
C ASP A 244 -30.26 -12.90 25.68
N LEU A 245 -29.68 -11.70 25.48
CA LEU A 245 -28.31 -11.40 25.90
C LEU A 245 -28.11 -11.67 27.39
N LEU A 246 -29.02 -11.17 28.23
CA LEU A 246 -28.92 -11.28 29.69
C LEU A 246 -29.11 -12.72 30.21
N LYS A 247 -29.66 -13.64 29.40
CA LYS A 247 -29.76 -15.07 29.74
C LYS A 247 -28.50 -15.84 29.37
N GLU A 248 -27.76 -15.36 28.38
CA GLU A 248 -26.53 -16.01 27.92
C GLU A 248 -25.43 -15.84 28.97
N LYS A 249 -24.72 -16.94 29.22
CA LYS A 249 -23.55 -16.99 30.12
C LYS A 249 -22.33 -17.42 29.33
N PRO A 250 -21.57 -16.47 28.77
CA PRO A 250 -20.34 -16.78 28.05
C PRO A 250 -19.37 -17.57 28.94
N GLU A 251 -18.75 -18.60 28.35
CA GLU A 251 -17.78 -19.47 29.05
C GLU A 251 -16.43 -18.79 29.32
N THR A 252 -16.17 -17.66 28.63
CA THR A 252 -14.92 -16.89 28.71
C THR A 252 -15.21 -15.43 29.06
N GLU A 253 -14.27 -14.79 29.76
CA GLU A 253 -14.31 -13.37 30.10
C GLU A 253 -13.02 -12.67 29.59
N PRO A 254 -13.08 -11.44 29.03
CA PRO A 254 -14.29 -10.64 28.76
C PRO A 254 -14.95 -10.99 27.43
N VAL A 255 -16.27 -10.89 27.37
CA VAL A 255 -17.05 -11.04 26.12
C VAL A 255 -17.93 -9.82 25.91
N ALA A 256 -17.82 -9.19 24.75
CA ALA A 256 -18.72 -8.11 24.36
C ALA A 256 -20.04 -8.69 23.85
N GLY A 257 -21.15 -8.07 24.21
CA GLY A 257 -22.50 -8.42 23.81
C GLY A 257 -23.21 -7.20 23.22
N LYS A 258 -24.00 -7.37 22.17
CA LYS A 258 -24.85 -6.31 21.61
C LYS A 258 -26.31 -6.73 21.56
N ALA A 259 -27.18 -5.92 22.15
CA ALA A 259 -28.63 -6.08 22.08
C ALA A 259 -29.19 -5.08 21.05
N TYR A 260 -29.82 -5.57 19.98
CA TYR A 260 -30.27 -4.72 18.88
C TYR A 260 -31.59 -3.98 19.15
N ASP A 261 -32.46 -4.55 19.98
CA ASP A 261 -33.68 -3.90 20.44
C ASP A 261 -33.41 -2.64 21.27
N THR A 262 -32.41 -2.68 22.15
CA THR A 262 -32.02 -1.52 22.97
C THR A 262 -30.83 -0.74 22.41
N ARG A 263 -30.17 -1.28 21.39
CA ARG A 263 -28.97 -0.72 20.72
C ARG A 263 -27.83 -0.42 21.69
N LYS A 264 -27.78 -1.18 22.78
CA LYS A 264 -26.78 -1.07 23.83
C LYS A 264 -25.71 -2.13 23.66
N GLU A 265 -24.50 -1.74 24.02
CA GLU A 265 -23.38 -2.65 24.16
C GLU A 265 -23.23 -3.05 25.64
N TRP A 266 -22.89 -4.31 25.83
CA TRP A 266 -22.75 -4.95 27.13
C TRP A 266 -21.41 -5.67 27.18
N ILE A 267 -20.81 -5.76 28.36
CA ILE A 267 -19.56 -6.51 28.56
C ILE A 267 -19.79 -7.52 29.67
N TRP A 268 -19.54 -8.80 29.37
CA TRP A 268 -19.55 -9.89 30.33
C TRP A 268 -18.17 -9.96 30.98
N GLU A 269 -18.08 -9.49 32.23
CA GLU A 269 -16.86 -9.50 33.02
C GLU A 269 -17.13 -9.45 34.52
N THR A 270 -16.09 -9.64 35.32
CA THR A 270 -16.06 -9.60 36.77
C THR A 270 -15.46 -8.26 37.20
N ARG A 271 -16.31 -7.29 37.59
CA ARG A 271 -15.86 -6.02 38.17
C ARG A 271 -15.89 -6.08 39.68
N VAL A 272 -14.89 -5.53 40.36
CA VAL A 272 -14.94 -5.36 41.83
C VAL A 272 -16.19 -4.55 42.21
N PRO A 273 -17.06 -4.99 43.15
CA PRO A 273 -16.88 -6.05 44.15
C PRO A 273 -17.53 -7.41 43.80
N ASP A 274 -17.90 -7.65 42.55
CA ASP A 274 -18.56 -8.87 42.12
C ASP A 274 -17.63 -10.09 42.27
N ALA A 275 -18.20 -11.23 42.71
CA ALA A 275 -17.47 -12.47 42.95
C ALA A 275 -17.48 -13.43 41.74
N GLU A 276 -18.37 -13.19 40.78
CA GLU A 276 -18.58 -13.98 39.57
C GLU A 276 -18.93 -13.02 38.42
N PRO A 277 -18.59 -13.37 37.16
CA PRO A 277 -18.84 -12.51 36.01
C PRO A 277 -20.32 -12.29 35.74
N LYS A 278 -20.66 -11.06 35.32
CA LYS A 278 -22.02 -10.70 34.89
C LYS A 278 -21.97 -9.67 33.76
N TRP A 279 -23.10 -9.50 33.08
CA TRP A 279 -23.25 -8.46 32.07
C TRP A 279 -23.25 -7.07 32.73
N HIS A 280 -22.37 -6.19 32.25
CA HIS A 280 -22.30 -4.78 32.61
C HIS A 280 -22.69 -3.92 31.40
N ASP A 281 -23.69 -3.07 31.56
CA ASP A 281 -24.08 -2.05 30.57
C ASP A 281 -22.92 -1.04 30.43
N THR A 282 -22.44 -0.82 29.20
CA THR A 282 -21.38 0.17 28.93
C THR A 282 -21.88 1.61 28.99
N GLY A 283 -23.20 1.80 29.02
CA GLY A 283 -23.85 3.00 29.53
C GLY A 283 -24.41 3.96 28.49
N LEU A 284 -24.12 3.83 27.18
CA LEU A 284 -24.66 4.72 26.14
C LEU A 284 -24.78 4.00 24.78
N SER A 285 -25.92 4.14 24.11
CA SER A 285 -26.10 3.61 22.75
C SER A 285 -25.22 4.35 21.73
N GLU A 286 -25.00 3.77 20.54
CA GLU A 286 -24.27 4.43 19.45
C GLU A 286 -24.94 5.76 19.02
N LEU A 287 -26.26 5.85 19.20
CA LEU A 287 -27.02 7.08 18.99
C LEU A 287 -26.68 8.12 20.07
N ASP A 288 -26.59 7.73 21.33
CA ASP A 288 -26.23 8.65 22.42
C ASP A 288 -24.77 9.12 22.32
N GLN A 289 -23.87 8.26 21.85
CA GLN A 289 -22.49 8.64 21.53
C GLN A 289 -22.43 9.64 20.37
N ALA A 290 -23.23 9.43 19.32
CA ALA A 290 -23.36 10.37 18.21
C ALA A 290 -23.99 11.70 18.64
N ILE A 291 -25.00 11.68 19.51
CA ILE A 291 -25.61 12.87 20.11
C ILE A 291 -24.58 13.63 20.96
N ASN A 292 -23.79 12.94 21.79
CA ASN A 292 -22.75 13.57 22.60
C ASN A 292 -21.62 14.18 21.76
N TYR A 293 -21.18 13.50 20.71
CA TYR A 293 -20.22 14.03 19.75
C TYR A 293 -20.78 15.28 19.03
N THR A 294 -22.03 15.22 18.59
CA THR A 294 -22.71 16.35 17.95
C THR A 294 -22.86 17.54 18.92
N ASN A 295 -23.24 17.27 20.17
CA ASN A 295 -23.34 18.29 21.22
C ASN A 295 -21.98 18.93 21.54
N SER A 296 -20.89 18.15 21.50
CA SER A 296 -19.52 18.69 21.69
C SER A 296 -19.08 19.60 20.54
N ILE A 297 -19.52 19.32 19.31
CA ILE A 297 -19.27 20.17 18.14
C ILE A 297 -20.12 21.45 18.20
N LEU A 298 -21.36 21.35 18.69
CA LEU A 298 -22.29 22.48 18.78
C LEU A 298 -21.90 23.51 19.85
N GLN A 299 -21.12 23.15 20.88
CA GLN A 299 -20.61 24.10 21.89
C GLN A 299 -19.69 25.18 21.31
N ASP A 300 -19.05 24.92 20.16
CA ASP A 300 -18.12 25.84 19.48
C ASP A 300 -18.76 26.62 18.31
N VAL A 301 -20.08 26.52 18.12
CA VAL A 301 -20.80 27.12 16.99
C VAL A 301 -21.59 28.35 17.43
N ILE A 302 -21.19 29.52 16.90
CA ILE A 302 -21.77 30.83 17.22
C ILE A 302 -22.90 31.14 16.22
N PRO A 303 -24.17 31.30 16.64
CA PRO A 303 -25.21 31.70 15.70
C PRO A 303 -24.96 33.13 15.18
N LEU A 304 -24.97 33.30 13.86
CA LEU A 304 -24.80 34.63 13.26
C LEU A 304 -26.14 35.37 13.21
N SER A 305 -26.20 36.56 13.80
CA SER A 305 -27.38 37.42 13.78
C SER A 305 -27.77 37.85 12.36
N ASN A 306 -29.06 38.14 12.15
CA ASN A 306 -29.60 38.67 10.90
C ASN A 306 -28.78 39.87 10.37
N GLY A 307 -28.49 39.95 9.06
CA GLY A 307 -27.65 41.00 8.47
C GLY A 307 -26.45 40.49 7.67
N SER A 308 -25.33 41.23 7.64
CA SER A 308 -24.18 40.88 6.78
C SER A 308 -23.37 39.71 7.31
N VAL A 309 -22.99 38.78 6.42
CA VAL A 309 -22.02 37.71 6.75
C VAL A 309 -20.62 38.21 7.09
N ASN A 310 -20.33 39.50 6.87
CA ASN A 310 -19.06 40.14 7.26
C ASN A 310 -18.92 40.26 8.79
N LEU A 311 -20.03 40.13 9.54
CA LEU A 311 -20.02 40.17 11.01
C LEU A 311 -19.29 38.96 11.62
N ALA A 312 -19.12 37.86 10.88
CA ALA A 312 -18.30 36.72 11.28
C ALA A 312 -16.79 37.04 11.13
N ASN A 313 -16.24 37.87 12.00
CA ASN A 313 -14.89 38.43 11.87
C ASN A 313 -13.90 38.01 12.96
N ARG A 314 -14.30 37.09 13.85
CA ARG A 314 -13.44 36.51 14.89
C ARG A 314 -13.24 35.02 14.60
N ASN A 315 -12.11 34.48 15.03
CA ASN A 315 -11.82 33.05 14.89
C ASN A 315 -12.94 32.20 15.51
N GLY A 316 -13.50 31.27 14.74
CA GLY A 316 -14.64 30.46 15.19
C GLY A 316 -15.53 29.94 14.05
N ARG A 317 -16.54 29.14 14.40
CA ARG A 317 -17.55 28.62 13.48
C ARG A 317 -18.86 29.32 13.71
N TYR A 318 -19.49 29.81 12.66
CA TYR A 318 -20.72 30.59 12.72
C TYR A 318 -21.85 29.88 11.98
N LEU A 319 -22.98 29.63 12.64
CA LEU A 319 -24.16 29.02 12.01
C LEU A 319 -25.05 30.08 11.38
N LEU A 320 -25.50 29.85 10.15
CA LEU A 320 -26.42 30.72 9.45
C LEU A 320 -27.83 30.13 9.54
N ASN A 321 -28.74 30.83 10.21
CA ASN A 321 -30.13 30.43 10.35
C ASN A 321 -30.90 30.72 9.05
N PRO A 322 -31.53 29.73 8.38
CA PRO A 322 -32.29 29.96 7.14
C PRO A 322 -33.43 30.97 7.24
N ASN A 323 -33.95 31.19 8.45
CA ASN A 323 -35.00 32.17 8.69
C ASN A 323 -34.49 33.63 8.78
N ASN A 324 -33.17 33.82 8.85
CA ASN A 324 -32.54 35.13 8.79
C ASN A 324 -32.25 35.53 7.34
N GLN A 325 -32.26 36.83 7.08
CA GLN A 325 -31.84 37.41 5.81
C GLN A 325 -30.37 37.84 5.88
N TYR A 326 -29.50 37.06 5.25
CA TYR A 326 -28.09 37.39 5.18
C TYR A 326 -27.73 38.15 3.90
N SER A 327 -27.09 39.31 4.04
CA SER A 327 -26.47 40.00 2.91
C SER A 327 -25.08 39.43 2.63
N ASP A 328 -24.60 39.60 1.40
CA ASP A 328 -23.24 39.22 0.99
C ASP A 328 -22.96 37.71 0.92
N LEU A 329 -23.98 36.87 0.78
CA LEU A 329 -23.80 35.45 0.44
C LEU A 329 -23.31 35.26 -1.00
N PRO A 330 -22.59 34.17 -1.32
CA PRO A 330 -22.18 33.88 -2.69
C PRO A 330 -23.39 33.64 -3.60
N ILE A 331 -23.29 34.09 -4.86
CA ILE A 331 -24.32 33.86 -5.88
C ILE A 331 -24.52 32.35 -6.08
N GLY A 332 -25.76 31.89 -5.96
CA GLY A 332 -26.13 30.48 -6.12
C GLY A 332 -25.91 29.60 -4.89
N PHE A 333 -25.42 30.16 -3.78
CA PHE A 333 -25.38 29.43 -2.51
C PHE A 333 -26.81 29.26 -1.96
N VAL A 334 -27.20 28.01 -1.73
CA VAL A 334 -28.50 27.68 -1.14
C VAL A 334 -28.32 27.59 0.37
N LEU A 335 -28.80 28.61 1.08
CA LEU A 335 -28.83 28.62 2.53
C LEU A 335 -29.75 27.50 3.04
N ASN A 336 -29.26 26.71 3.97
CA ASN A 336 -29.99 25.64 4.63
C ASN A 336 -29.61 25.56 6.11
N GLU A 337 -30.29 24.70 6.85
CA GLU A 337 -30.11 24.52 8.30
C GLU A 337 -28.70 24.05 8.69
N GLU A 338 -27.87 23.70 7.71
CA GLU A 338 -26.54 23.14 7.88
C GLU A 338 -25.42 24.12 7.49
N SER A 339 -25.76 25.35 7.10
CA SER A 339 -24.81 26.31 6.53
C SER A 339 -23.94 26.99 7.60
N ILE A 340 -22.62 26.83 7.48
CA ILE A 340 -21.62 27.32 8.46
C ILE A 340 -20.58 28.21 7.77
N ILE A 341 -20.22 29.33 8.41
CA ILE A 341 -19.01 30.11 8.12
C ILE A 341 -17.92 29.77 9.14
N HIS A 342 -16.80 29.25 8.67
CA HIS A 342 -15.60 29.07 9.47
C HIS A 342 -14.63 30.23 9.23
N VAL A 343 -14.17 30.85 10.31
CA VAL A 343 -13.28 32.00 10.29
C VAL A 343 -11.94 31.60 10.86
N THR A 344 -10.86 31.79 10.09
CA THR A 344 -9.48 31.52 10.54
C THR A 344 -8.58 32.75 10.35
N PRO A 345 -7.59 32.96 11.23
CA PRO A 345 -6.57 34.00 11.02
C PRO A 345 -5.81 33.77 9.71
N SER A 346 -5.50 34.85 8.99
CA SER A 346 -4.69 34.83 7.76
C SER A 346 -3.41 35.68 7.96
N VAL A 347 -2.93 36.32 6.90
CA VAL A 347 -1.82 37.30 6.97
C VAL A 347 -2.19 38.52 7.82
N PRO A 348 -1.20 39.26 8.38
CA PRO A 348 -1.47 40.42 9.23
C PRO A 348 -2.42 41.44 8.56
N GLY A 349 -3.50 41.79 9.25
CA GLY A 349 -4.55 42.68 8.72
C GLY A 349 -5.73 41.98 8.03
N TYR A 350 -5.69 40.65 7.88
CA TYR A 350 -6.73 39.87 7.20
C TYR A 350 -7.11 38.57 7.95
N PHE A 351 -8.33 38.10 7.70
CA PHE A 351 -8.83 36.78 8.09
C PHE A 351 -9.47 36.06 6.91
N ARG A 352 -9.57 34.74 6.98
CA ARG A 352 -10.22 33.91 5.96
C ARG A 352 -11.60 33.49 6.46
N GLN A 353 -12.60 33.56 5.59
CA GLN A 353 -13.91 32.96 5.80
C GLN A 353 -14.12 31.81 4.80
N GLU A 354 -14.64 30.70 5.30
CA GLU A 354 -14.97 29.50 4.54
C GLU A 354 -16.43 29.13 4.82
N LEU A 355 -17.28 29.12 3.79
CA LEU A 355 -18.71 28.82 3.89
C LEU A 355 -18.98 27.43 3.31
N TYR A 356 -19.54 26.53 4.12
CA TYR A 356 -19.84 25.13 3.76
C TYR A 356 -21.06 24.59 4.52
N SER A 357 -21.60 23.42 4.11
CA SER A 357 -22.57 22.65 4.92
C SER A 357 -21.82 21.58 5.73
N PHE A 358 -22.20 21.37 7.01
CA PHE A 358 -21.51 20.38 7.86
C PHE A 358 -21.68 18.92 7.38
N THR A 359 -22.71 18.61 6.59
CA THR A 359 -22.92 17.26 6.01
C THR A 359 -22.25 17.10 4.65
N LYS A 360 -21.82 18.20 4.01
CA LYS A 360 -21.23 18.24 2.66
C LYS A 360 -20.02 19.16 2.60
N ALA A 361 -18.90 18.71 3.16
CA ALA A 361 -17.64 19.47 3.21
C ALA A 361 -16.97 19.71 1.84
N THR A 362 -17.51 19.20 0.73
CA THR A 362 -16.90 19.27 -0.60
C THR A 362 -17.22 20.55 -1.38
N THR A 363 -18.21 21.34 -0.96
CA THR A 363 -18.54 22.63 -1.61
C THR A 363 -18.24 23.77 -0.64
N VAL A 364 -17.03 24.33 -0.73
CA VAL A 364 -16.51 25.35 0.21
C VAL A 364 -16.33 26.69 -0.49
N TRP A 365 -17.23 27.65 -0.31
CA TRP A 365 -16.95 29.02 -0.76
C TRP A 365 -15.89 29.63 0.16
N SER A 366 -14.89 30.32 -0.38
CA SER A 366 -13.87 30.98 0.45
C SER A 366 -13.65 32.43 0.06
N ARG A 367 -13.31 33.26 1.05
CA ARG A 367 -12.84 34.63 0.83
C ARG A 367 -11.83 35.04 1.89
N VAL A 368 -10.95 35.96 1.50
CA VAL A 368 -10.06 36.66 2.42
C VAL A 368 -10.65 38.04 2.67
N CYS A 369 -10.89 38.36 3.94
CA CYS A 369 -11.53 39.59 4.41
C CYS A 369 -10.53 40.44 5.18
N ARG A 370 -10.66 41.77 5.07
CA ARG A 370 -9.88 42.71 5.89
C ARG A 370 -10.43 42.76 7.30
N TYR A 371 -9.58 42.85 8.32
CA TYR A 371 -10.05 43.07 9.70
C TYR A 371 -10.78 44.41 9.89
N SER A 372 -10.49 45.42 9.06
CA SER A 372 -11.04 46.77 9.19
C SER A 372 -12.54 46.87 8.88
N ASP A 373 -13.04 46.08 7.93
CA ASP A 373 -14.42 46.18 7.43
C ASP A 373 -15.10 44.80 7.21
N GLY A 374 -14.35 43.70 7.35
CA GLY A 374 -14.83 42.34 7.10
C GLY A 374 -15.13 42.04 5.63
N VAL A 375 -14.78 42.93 4.71
CA VAL A 375 -15.15 42.83 3.28
C VAL A 375 -14.15 41.97 2.52
N GLY A 376 -14.68 40.97 1.79
CA GLY A 376 -13.95 40.10 0.88
C GLY A 376 -14.86 39.53 -0.21
N ILE A 377 -14.28 39.12 -1.34
CA ILE A 377 -15.02 38.55 -2.48
C ILE A 377 -15.07 37.03 -2.35
N TRP A 378 -16.26 36.44 -2.35
CA TRP A 378 -16.46 34.99 -2.37
C TRP A 378 -15.92 34.36 -3.67
N ARG A 379 -15.20 33.25 -3.52
CA ARG A 379 -14.65 32.47 -4.63
C ARG A 379 -14.88 30.98 -4.39
N ASP A 380 -15.14 30.26 -5.48
CA ASP A 380 -15.17 28.80 -5.53
C ASP A 380 -13.77 28.24 -5.17
N PRO A 381 -13.65 27.14 -4.41
CA PRO A 381 -12.39 26.68 -3.81
C PRO A 381 -11.43 26.03 -4.82
N SER A 382 -11.76 25.96 -6.11
CA SER A 382 -10.90 25.35 -7.11
C SER A 382 -9.56 26.06 -7.36
N ASN A 383 -9.30 27.28 -6.85
CA ASN A 383 -7.96 27.92 -6.89
C ASN A 383 -7.79 29.07 -5.86
N PRO A 384 -7.04 28.91 -4.75
CA PRO A 384 -6.71 30.03 -3.87
C PRO A 384 -5.68 30.99 -4.50
N PHE A 385 -5.80 32.30 -4.19
CA PHE A 385 -4.83 33.36 -4.53
C PHE A 385 -4.14 33.85 -3.24
N ASP A 386 -2.82 34.00 -3.29
CA ASP A 386 -1.89 34.38 -2.23
C ASP A 386 -1.80 35.91 -1.99
N GLY A 387 -2.29 36.74 -2.92
CA GLY A 387 -2.30 38.20 -2.72
C GLY A 387 -2.89 39.01 -3.88
N VAL A 388 -3.03 40.32 -3.67
CA VAL A 388 -3.51 41.28 -4.68
C VAL A 388 -2.54 42.46 -4.76
N PHE A 389 -2.20 42.87 -5.98
CA PHE A 389 -1.36 44.03 -6.29
C PHE A 389 -2.06 44.95 -7.28
N ASP A 390 -1.62 46.21 -7.35
CA ASP A 390 -2.14 47.18 -8.30
C ASP A 390 -1.00 47.97 -8.97
N ALA A 391 -1.17 48.30 -10.24
CA ALA A 391 -0.25 49.15 -11.02
C ALA A 391 1.21 48.66 -11.11
N ILE A 392 1.47 47.36 -10.92
CA ILE A 392 2.82 46.76 -10.99
C ILE A 392 3.04 45.96 -12.28
N ASP A 393 4.31 45.77 -12.63
CA ASP A 393 4.70 44.73 -13.58
C ASP A 393 4.68 43.37 -12.85
N PRO A 394 3.93 42.36 -13.32
CA PRO A 394 3.87 41.04 -12.69
C PRO A 394 5.23 40.36 -12.48
N THR A 395 6.25 40.71 -13.26
CA THR A 395 7.62 40.19 -13.11
C THR A 395 8.30 40.62 -11.83
N THR A 396 7.82 41.69 -11.18
CA THR A 396 8.35 42.17 -9.90
C THR A 396 7.94 41.33 -8.71
N ILE A 397 6.94 40.44 -8.87
CA ILE A 397 6.51 39.54 -7.81
C ILE A 397 7.60 38.48 -7.58
N LEU A 398 8.08 38.40 -6.33
CA LEU A 398 9.23 37.56 -5.97
C LEU A 398 8.83 36.17 -5.48
N PHE A 399 7.72 36.06 -4.77
CA PHE A 399 7.34 34.82 -4.08
C PHE A 399 6.47 33.93 -4.96
N ARG A 400 6.70 32.61 -4.87
CA ARG A 400 5.84 31.61 -5.52
C ARG A 400 4.41 31.78 -5.02
N GLY A 401 3.43 31.71 -5.93
CA GLY A 401 2.03 31.85 -5.58
C GLY A 401 1.16 32.38 -6.71
N ARG A 402 -0.14 32.51 -6.42
CA ARG A 402 -1.16 33.02 -7.33
C ARG A 402 -1.62 34.39 -6.87
N TYR A 403 -1.59 35.40 -7.73
CA TYR A 403 -1.89 36.78 -7.38
C TYR A 403 -2.93 37.38 -8.34
N VAL A 404 -3.60 38.43 -7.90
CA VAL A 404 -4.41 39.28 -8.78
C VAL A 404 -3.71 40.62 -8.95
N VAL A 405 -3.53 41.08 -10.19
CA VAL A 405 -2.97 42.39 -10.50
C VAL A 405 -4.00 43.22 -11.25
N THR A 406 -4.54 44.28 -10.64
CA THR A 406 -5.69 45.02 -11.20
C THR A 406 -5.33 45.93 -12.37
N ASN A 407 -4.15 46.55 -12.37
CA ASN A 407 -3.62 47.39 -13.46
C ASN A 407 -2.21 46.95 -13.88
N PRO A 408 -2.04 45.80 -14.55
CA PRO A 408 -0.71 45.25 -14.82
C PRO A 408 0.05 46.06 -15.88
N LYS A 409 1.36 46.25 -15.67
CA LYS A 409 2.28 46.89 -16.64
C LYS A 409 3.04 45.86 -17.48
N ASN A 410 3.52 46.26 -18.66
CA ASN A 410 4.36 45.45 -19.56
C ASN A 410 3.72 44.12 -20.03
N MET A 411 2.43 44.19 -20.35
CA MET A 411 1.63 43.07 -20.83
C MET A 411 1.68 42.93 -22.36
N PRO A 412 1.36 41.75 -22.93
CA PRO A 412 1.25 41.55 -24.39
C PRO A 412 0.26 42.51 -25.04
N GLU A 413 0.47 42.89 -26.31
CA GLU A 413 -0.34 43.90 -27.05
C GLU A 413 -1.86 43.64 -27.06
N SER A 414 -2.30 42.39 -26.84
CA SER A 414 -3.72 41.99 -26.86
C SER A 414 -4.35 41.76 -25.47
N PHE A 415 -3.61 42.07 -24.40
CA PHE A 415 -4.04 41.96 -23.01
C PHE A 415 -4.81 43.22 -22.56
N SER A 416 -5.93 43.06 -21.85
CA SER A 416 -6.67 44.19 -21.27
C SER A 416 -7.31 43.84 -19.91
N GLY A 417 -7.45 44.83 -19.03
CA GLY A 417 -8.04 44.62 -17.69
C GLY A 417 -7.09 43.97 -16.69
N ALA A 418 -7.64 43.36 -15.64
CA ALA A 418 -6.87 42.75 -14.57
C ALA A 418 -6.23 41.40 -14.99
N ALA A 419 -5.12 41.06 -14.36
CA ALA A 419 -4.40 39.80 -14.57
C ALA A 419 -4.52 38.89 -13.35
N LEU A 420 -4.83 37.62 -13.60
CA LEU A 420 -4.56 36.52 -12.68
C LEU A 420 -3.15 36.03 -12.97
N VAL A 421 -2.25 36.15 -12.01
CA VAL A 421 -0.83 35.85 -12.15
C VAL A 421 -0.50 34.59 -11.35
N CYS A 422 0.16 33.61 -11.96
CA CYS A 422 0.74 32.47 -11.26
C CYS A 422 2.26 32.58 -11.39
N ILE A 423 2.95 32.56 -10.26
CA ILE A 423 4.41 32.54 -10.17
C ILE A 423 4.81 31.15 -9.70
N ASP A 424 5.43 30.37 -10.57
CA ASP A 424 6.06 29.11 -10.23
C ASP A 424 7.57 29.23 -10.28
N ARG A 425 8.25 28.56 -9.34
CA ARG A 425 9.71 28.54 -9.27
C ARG A 425 10.18 27.10 -9.32
N TYR A 426 11.06 26.82 -10.27
CA TYR A 426 11.66 25.51 -10.48
C TYR A 426 13.18 25.70 -10.41
N GLY A 427 13.78 25.44 -9.25
CA GLY A 427 15.19 25.76 -9.01
C GLY A 427 15.51 27.24 -9.24
N GLY A 428 16.46 27.53 -10.15
CA GLY A 428 16.87 28.90 -10.53
C GLY A 428 15.94 29.60 -11.53
N PHE A 429 14.90 28.94 -12.04
CA PHE A 429 13.97 29.48 -13.03
C PHE A 429 12.67 29.99 -12.38
N LYS A 430 12.18 31.13 -12.85
CA LYS A 430 10.88 31.73 -12.48
C LYS A 430 9.96 31.73 -13.69
N GLU A 431 8.91 30.93 -13.65
CA GLU A 431 7.84 30.95 -14.65
C GLU A 431 6.69 31.84 -14.17
N ILE A 432 6.22 32.72 -15.05
CA ILE A 432 5.12 33.64 -14.80
C ILE A 432 4.03 33.36 -15.81
N THR A 433 2.88 32.90 -15.34
CA THR A 433 1.68 32.72 -16.17
C THR A 433 0.67 33.81 -15.85
N VAL A 434 0.18 34.50 -16.86
CA VAL A 434 -0.86 35.55 -16.73
C VAL A 434 -2.10 35.17 -17.49
N SER A 435 -3.25 35.27 -16.84
CA SER A 435 -4.57 35.07 -17.46
C SER A 435 -5.39 36.35 -17.34
N GLN A 436 -6.02 36.78 -18.43
CA GLN A 436 -6.88 37.96 -18.40
C GLN A 436 -8.18 37.67 -17.65
N THR A 437 -8.54 38.52 -16.69
CA THR A 437 -9.81 38.39 -15.97
C THR A 437 -10.97 38.61 -16.94
N GLY A 438 -11.91 37.66 -17.00
CA GLY A 438 -13.08 37.71 -17.89
C GLY A 438 -12.98 36.84 -19.14
N THR A 439 -11.88 36.12 -19.37
CA THR A 439 -11.77 35.14 -20.46
C THR A 439 -10.84 33.99 -20.09
N THR A 440 -11.20 32.77 -20.49
CA THR A 440 -10.39 31.55 -20.26
C THR A 440 -9.39 31.26 -21.39
N THR A 441 -9.51 31.96 -22.53
CA THR A 441 -8.73 31.70 -23.75
C THR A 441 -7.52 32.61 -23.91
N LYS A 442 -7.46 33.72 -23.18
CA LYS A 442 -6.36 34.68 -23.22
C LYS A 442 -5.41 34.45 -22.04
N LYS A 443 -4.46 33.55 -22.24
CA LYS A 443 -3.41 33.20 -21.29
C LYS A 443 -2.05 33.38 -21.95
N TRP A 444 -1.06 33.82 -21.19
CA TRP A 444 0.32 33.94 -21.64
C TRP A 444 1.27 33.45 -20.57
N LYS A 445 2.43 32.93 -20.99
CA LYS A 445 3.51 32.55 -20.08
C LYS A 445 4.82 33.25 -20.47
N LYS A 446 5.70 33.39 -19.47
CA LYS A 446 7.02 34.01 -19.60
C LYS A 446 7.97 33.33 -18.62
N ILE A 447 9.16 32.94 -19.09
CA ILE A 447 10.20 32.34 -18.24
C ILE A 447 11.29 33.40 -17.99
N ASN A 448 11.58 33.68 -16.73
CA ASN A 448 12.51 34.72 -16.28
C ASN A 448 12.21 36.08 -16.96
N ASN A 449 13.22 36.67 -17.64
CA ASN A 449 13.11 37.93 -18.37
C ASN A 449 12.90 37.72 -19.89
N GLY A 450 12.42 36.55 -20.34
CA GLY A 450 12.21 36.22 -21.76
C GLY A 450 11.10 37.04 -22.44
N GLU A 451 10.56 36.56 -23.56
CA GLU A 451 9.39 37.18 -24.23
C GLU A 451 8.08 36.52 -23.78
N TRP A 452 6.94 37.20 -23.97
CA TRP A 452 5.62 36.61 -23.68
C TRP A 452 5.18 35.66 -24.80
N GLU A 453 4.74 34.45 -24.44
CA GLU A 453 4.22 33.43 -25.36
C GLU A 453 2.77 33.04 -25.02
N ASN A 454 1.97 32.66 -26.02
CA ASN A 454 0.54 32.34 -25.86
C ASN A 454 0.36 30.96 -25.18
N ALA A 455 -0.48 30.91 -24.14
CA ALA A 455 -0.71 29.76 -23.26
C ALA A 455 -2.19 29.31 -23.21
N ALA A 456 -3.01 29.65 -24.21
CA ALA A 456 -4.41 29.22 -24.30
C ALA A 456 -4.54 27.68 -24.21
N PRO A 457 -5.64 27.14 -23.62
CA PRO A 457 -5.86 25.70 -23.58
C PRO A 457 -6.04 25.18 -25.00
N HIS A 458 -5.13 24.33 -25.46
CA HIS A 458 -5.44 23.46 -26.60
C HIS A 458 -6.72 22.68 -26.24
N PRO A 459 -7.78 22.70 -27.08
CA PRO A 459 -8.94 21.85 -26.84
C PRO A 459 -8.47 20.40 -26.76
N PHE A 460 -8.75 19.76 -25.63
CA PHE A 460 -8.34 18.38 -25.37
C PHE A 460 -9.23 17.44 -26.18
N VAL A 461 -8.86 17.23 -27.45
CA VAL A 461 -9.35 16.11 -28.25
C VAL A 461 -8.26 15.06 -28.20
N LEU A 462 -8.59 13.86 -27.68
CA LEU A 462 -7.70 12.71 -27.71
C LEU A 462 -7.64 12.16 -29.14
N THR A 463 -6.86 12.82 -29.98
CA THR A 463 -6.49 12.36 -31.32
C THR A 463 -5.20 11.54 -31.26
N ASN A 464 -5.01 10.61 -32.20
CA ASN A 464 -3.88 9.65 -32.18
C ASN A 464 -2.50 10.31 -32.14
N ASP A 465 -2.37 11.55 -32.63
CA ASP A 465 -1.14 12.37 -32.60
C ASP A 465 -0.74 12.82 -31.19
N ARG A 466 -1.64 12.69 -30.20
CA ARG A 466 -1.37 12.95 -28.78
C ARG A 466 -0.84 11.74 -28.03
N PHE A 467 -0.83 10.57 -28.66
CA PHE A 467 -0.24 9.36 -28.11
C PHE A 467 1.04 9.00 -28.85
N SER A 468 1.95 8.28 -28.20
CA SER A 468 3.16 7.81 -28.87
C SER A 468 2.80 6.89 -30.05
N SER A 469 3.63 6.88 -31.08
CA SER A 469 3.38 6.07 -32.30
C SER A 469 3.17 4.58 -32.02
N GLY A 470 3.69 4.07 -30.90
CA GLY A 470 3.51 2.69 -30.44
C GLY A 470 2.28 2.44 -29.56
N TYR A 471 1.54 3.48 -29.15
CA TYR A 471 0.41 3.32 -28.22
C TYR A 471 -0.86 2.77 -28.90
N ASN A 472 -0.91 2.72 -30.24
CA ASN A 472 -2.00 2.07 -31.00
C ASN A 472 -3.42 2.38 -30.46
N PHE A 473 -3.72 3.67 -30.25
CA PHE A 473 -5.00 4.11 -29.70
C PHE A 473 -6.12 3.93 -30.74
N ARG A 474 -7.24 3.35 -30.28
CA ARG A 474 -8.42 3.05 -31.11
C ARG A 474 -9.59 3.99 -30.87
N GLY A 475 -9.56 4.75 -29.77
CA GLY A 475 -10.53 5.80 -29.50
C GLY A 475 -11.05 5.83 -28.07
N LEU A 476 -11.71 6.94 -27.76
CA LEU A 476 -12.54 7.11 -26.57
C LEU A 476 -13.99 6.84 -26.95
N PHE A 477 -14.64 5.93 -26.23
CA PHE A 477 -16.00 5.50 -26.48
C PHE A 477 -16.87 5.79 -25.27
N THR A 478 -18.01 6.43 -25.48
CA THR A 478 -19.05 6.62 -24.47
C THR A 478 -20.14 5.58 -24.64
N ASP A 479 -20.48 4.87 -23.57
CA ASP A 479 -21.51 3.82 -23.53
C ASP A 479 -21.33 2.73 -24.61
N ALA A 480 -20.43 1.77 -24.39
CA ALA A 480 -19.99 0.84 -25.42
C ALA A 480 -20.03 -0.64 -25.01
N ASP A 481 -20.25 -1.52 -25.98
CA ASP A 481 -20.17 -2.97 -25.79
C ASP A 481 -18.71 -3.43 -25.92
N CYS A 482 -18.16 -4.01 -24.86
CA CYS A 482 -16.79 -4.53 -24.90
C CYS A 482 -16.61 -5.64 -25.95
N ASN A 483 -17.66 -6.34 -26.38
CA ASN A 483 -17.59 -7.33 -27.47
C ASN A 483 -17.36 -6.71 -28.85
N SER A 484 -17.59 -5.39 -29.01
CA SER A 484 -17.41 -4.68 -30.27
C SER A 484 -15.95 -4.25 -30.53
N CYS A 485 -15.09 -4.31 -29.51
CA CYS A 485 -13.67 -3.95 -29.62
C CYS A 485 -12.87 -5.11 -30.24
N LEU A 486 -12.87 -5.24 -31.57
CA LEU A 486 -12.28 -6.41 -32.25
C LEU A 486 -10.90 -6.16 -32.86
N SER A 487 -10.47 -4.91 -32.98
CA SER A 487 -9.20 -4.56 -33.63
C SER A 487 -8.08 -4.46 -32.60
N GLU A 488 -6.89 -4.94 -32.95
CA GLU A 488 -5.73 -4.86 -32.07
C GLU A 488 -5.41 -3.41 -31.67
N GLY A 489 -5.28 -3.12 -30.38
CA GLY A 489 -4.95 -1.78 -29.87
C GLY A 489 -5.59 -1.44 -28.53
N ASN A 490 -5.49 -0.16 -28.16
CA ASN A 490 -5.92 0.36 -26.87
C ASN A 490 -7.20 1.19 -27.00
N TYR A 491 -8.23 0.82 -26.24
CA TYR A 491 -9.54 1.45 -26.18
C TYR A 491 -9.74 2.09 -24.81
N LEU A 492 -10.37 3.26 -24.79
CA LEU A 492 -10.81 3.90 -23.55
C LEU A 492 -12.33 3.97 -23.56
N LEU A 493 -12.98 3.24 -22.66
CA LEU A 493 -14.44 3.19 -22.57
C LEU A 493 -14.86 3.99 -21.33
N ASN A 494 -15.58 5.08 -21.53
CA ASN A 494 -15.96 6.01 -20.47
C ASN A 494 -17.48 6.11 -20.39
N GLY A 495 -18.09 5.70 -19.26
CA GLY A 495 -19.54 5.60 -19.13
C GLY A 495 -20.01 4.14 -18.98
N LYS A 496 -21.27 3.87 -19.32
CA LYS A 496 -21.92 2.57 -19.11
C LYS A 496 -21.55 1.58 -20.22
N TYR A 497 -20.63 0.67 -19.93
CA TYR A 497 -20.32 -0.44 -20.83
C TYR A 497 -21.10 -1.70 -20.50
N ILE A 498 -21.35 -2.51 -21.53
CA ILE A 498 -21.94 -3.85 -21.40
C ILE A 498 -20.92 -4.91 -21.82
N ASN A 499 -21.11 -6.14 -21.33
CA ASN A 499 -20.18 -7.25 -21.53
C ASN A 499 -18.73 -6.93 -21.08
N GLY A 500 -18.53 -5.97 -20.17
CA GLY A 500 -17.25 -5.69 -19.53
C GLY A 500 -17.05 -6.54 -18.26
N PRO A 501 -15.88 -6.43 -17.61
CA PRO A 501 -15.61 -7.12 -16.36
C PRO A 501 -16.58 -6.67 -15.26
N LYS A 502 -17.02 -7.61 -14.42
CA LYS A 502 -17.92 -7.32 -13.29
C LYS A 502 -17.15 -6.54 -12.21
N GLY A 503 -17.82 -5.60 -11.55
CA GLY A 503 -17.23 -4.81 -10.45
C GLY A 503 -16.62 -3.47 -10.88
N PHE A 504 -16.16 -3.37 -12.13
CA PHE A 504 -15.61 -2.14 -12.68
C PHE A 504 -16.78 -1.20 -13.01
N LYS A 505 -16.77 0.02 -12.46
CA LYS A 505 -17.88 0.99 -12.58
C LYS A 505 -17.54 2.24 -13.39
N ASP A 506 -16.25 2.50 -13.59
CA ASP A 506 -15.74 3.75 -14.16
C ASP A 506 -14.96 3.50 -15.45
N THR A 507 -14.18 4.48 -15.90
CA THR A 507 -13.43 4.43 -17.14
C THR A 507 -12.62 3.13 -17.28
N LEU A 508 -13.01 2.29 -18.25
CA LEU A 508 -12.35 1.03 -18.55
C LEU A 508 -11.26 1.24 -19.60
N LYS A 509 -10.02 0.91 -19.24
CA LYS A 509 -8.90 0.82 -20.18
C LYS A 509 -8.83 -0.60 -20.71
N LEU A 510 -9.15 -0.79 -21.99
CA LEU A 510 -9.21 -2.09 -22.64
C LEU A 510 -8.09 -2.22 -23.68
N ASN A 511 -7.17 -3.15 -23.45
CA ASN A 511 -6.18 -3.58 -24.42
C ASN A 511 -6.70 -4.81 -25.17
N VAL A 512 -6.66 -4.76 -26.50
CA VAL A 512 -7.09 -5.84 -27.40
C VAL A 512 -5.86 -6.36 -28.13
N SER A 513 -5.54 -7.64 -27.95
CA SER A 513 -4.51 -8.36 -28.69
C SER A 513 -5.18 -9.36 -29.63
N VAL A 514 -4.78 -9.38 -30.91
CA VAL A 514 -5.39 -10.24 -31.93
C VAL A 514 -4.39 -11.29 -32.39
N PHE A 515 -4.75 -12.57 -32.23
CA PHE A 515 -3.94 -13.74 -32.59
C PHE A 515 -4.70 -14.60 -33.60
N GLY A 516 -4.73 -14.15 -34.86
CA GLY A 516 -5.51 -14.83 -35.91
C GLY A 516 -7.02 -14.78 -35.62
N SER A 517 -7.66 -15.93 -35.45
CA SER A 517 -9.09 -16.00 -35.07
C SER A 517 -9.35 -15.70 -33.58
N PHE A 518 -8.29 -15.75 -32.76
CA PHE A 518 -8.35 -15.51 -31.33
C PHE A 518 -8.16 -14.03 -31.00
N ILE A 519 -8.91 -13.54 -30.02
CA ILE A 519 -8.79 -12.18 -29.50
C ILE A 519 -8.67 -12.27 -27.99
N VAL A 520 -7.72 -11.55 -27.41
CA VAL A 520 -7.55 -11.43 -25.97
C VAL A 520 -7.87 -10.00 -25.56
N HIS A 521 -8.78 -9.85 -24.61
CA HIS A 521 -9.13 -8.59 -23.98
C HIS A 521 -8.50 -8.53 -22.59
N ARG A 522 -7.79 -7.45 -22.31
CA ARG A 522 -7.24 -7.13 -20.99
C ARG A 522 -7.78 -5.79 -20.54
N ALA A 523 -8.52 -5.78 -19.43
CA ALA A 523 -9.19 -4.62 -18.89
C ALA A 523 -8.55 -4.19 -17.55
N THR A 524 -8.40 -2.88 -17.37
CA THR A 524 -7.95 -2.24 -16.12
C THR A 524 -8.81 -1.00 -15.85
N SER A 525 -8.96 -0.61 -14.59
CA SER A 525 -9.69 0.61 -14.19
C SER A 525 -8.87 1.41 -13.18
N PRO A 526 -8.89 2.75 -13.24
CA PRO A 526 -8.29 3.61 -12.22
C PRO A 526 -8.83 3.36 -10.80
N GLU A 527 -10.10 2.98 -10.67
CA GLU A 527 -10.72 2.72 -9.34
C GLU A 527 -10.42 1.32 -8.79
N HIS A 528 -9.93 0.42 -9.64
CA HIS A 528 -9.52 -0.94 -9.27
C HIS A 528 -8.01 -1.06 -9.51
N ASN A 529 -7.25 -0.24 -8.80
CA ASN A 529 -5.81 -0.10 -9.01
C ASN A 529 -5.10 -1.43 -8.72
N GLY A 530 -4.42 -1.99 -9.71
CA GLY A 530 -3.75 -3.30 -9.63
C GLY A 530 -4.62 -4.50 -10.02
N GLU A 531 -5.94 -4.34 -10.18
CA GLU A 531 -6.80 -5.41 -10.66
C GLU A 531 -6.81 -5.44 -12.20
N ILE A 532 -6.39 -6.56 -12.77
CA ILE A 532 -6.41 -6.82 -14.20
C ILE A 532 -7.49 -7.86 -14.44
N GLN A 533 -8.41 -7.62 -15.37
CA GLN A 533 -9.41 -8.61 -15.78
C GLN A 533 -9.15 -9.00 -17.24
N GLU A 534 -9.10 -10.29 -17.53
CA GLU A 534 -8.84 -10.82 -18.86
C GLU A 534 -9.98 -11.71 -19.34
N ARG A 535 -10.17 -11.75 -20.65
CA ARG A 535 -10.96 -12.78 -21.30
C ARG A 535 -10.43 -13.02 -22.70
N GLN A 536 -10.78 -14.17 -23.24
CA GLN A 536 -10.41 -14.56 -24.58
C GLN A 536 -11.65 -14.85 -25.42
N SER A 537 -11.47 -14.75 -26.73
CA SER A 537 -12.48 -15.09 -27.70
C SER A 537 -11.89 -15.93 -28.82
N SER A 538 -12.71 -16.84 -29.34
CA SER A 538 -12.42 -17.63 -30.53
C SER A 538 -13.62 -17.66 -31.47
N LEU A 539 -13.39 -18.05 -32.73
CA LEU A 539 -14.45 -18.28 -33.70
C LEU A 539 -14.81 -19.78 -33.69
N VAL A 540 -16.04 -20.10 -33.28
CA VAL A 540 -16.60 -21.46 -33.33
C VAL A 540 -17.79 -21.45 -34.27
N GLY A 541 -17.69 -22.17 -35.39
CA GLY A 541 -18.76 -22.20 -36.41
C GLY A 541 -19.05 -20.83 -37.07
N GLY A 542 -18.05 -19.95 -37.15
CA GLY A 542 -18.21 -18.59 -37.69
C GLY A 542 -18.81 -17.57 -36.70
N VAL A 543 -19.21 -18.02 -35.50
CA VAL A 543 -19.71 -17.16 -34.43
C VAL A 543 -18.61 -16.93 -33.41
N ARG A 544 -18.47 -15.68 -32.98
CA ARG A 544 -17.48 -15.29 -31.98
C ARG A 544 -17.98 -15.64 -30.58
N VAL A 545 -17.30 -16.56 -29.91
CA VAL A 545 -17.59 -16.98 -28.53
C VAL A 545 -16.58 -16.32 -27.59
N TRP A 546 -17.05 -15.85 -26.43
CA TRP A 546 -16.23 -15.21 -25.40
C TRP A 546 -16.15 -16.11 -24.16
N SER A 547 -14.98 -16.19 -23.53
CA SER A 547 -14.89 -16.68 -22.16
C SER A 547 -15.44 -15.64 -21.20
N GLU A 548 -15.80 -16.08 -19.99
CA GLU A 548 -16.05 -15.17 -18.88
C GLU A 548 -14.83 -14.27 -18.63
N TRP A 549 -15.10 -13.08 -18.09
CA TRP A 549 -14.04 -12.24 -17.54
C TRP A 549 -13.50 -12.88 -16.28
N SER A 550 -12.19 -13.05 -16.23
CA SER A 550 -11.46 -13.53 -15.07
C SER A 550 -10.21 -12.70 -14.92
N GLY A 551 -9.89 -12.26 -13.70
CA GLY A 551 -8.57 -11.71 -13.44
C GLY A 551 -7.49 -12.77 -13.61
N PRO A 552 -6.20 -12.44 -13.55
CA PRO A 552 -5.20 -13.43 -13.24
C PRO A 552 -5.64 -14.05 -11.92
N THR A 553 -6.21 -15.24 -12.00
CA THR A 553 -6.55 -16.02 -10.85
C THR A 553 -5.23 -16.25 -10.11
N SER A 554 -5.15 -15.79 -8.88
CA SER A 554 -4.20 -16.25 -7.87
C SER A 554 -4.48 -17.72 -7.52
N SER A 555 -4.58 -18.57 -8.54
CA SER A 555 -4.77 -20.01 -8.41
C SER A 555 -3.93 -20.75 -9.45
N ALA A 556 -2.62 -20.46 -9.45
CA ALA A 556 -1.59 -21.34 -9.96
C ALA A 556 -0.32 -21.18 -9.10
N GLY A 557 -0.41 -21.63 -7.84
CA GLY A 557 0.63 -21.49 -6.83
C GLY A 557 0.76 -20.04 -6.33
N MET A 558 0.93 -19.84 -5.02
CA MET A 558 1.55 -18.58 -4.59
C MET A 558 2.95 -18.56 -5.24
N SER A 559 3.29 -17.50 -5.97
CA SER A 559 4.67 -17.27 -6.39
C SER A 559 5.55 -17.47 -5.15
N SER A 560 6.69 -18.17 -5.29
CA SER A 560 7.63 -18.31 -4.17
C SER A 560 8.19 -16.95 -3.71
N LEU A 561 7.96 -15.89 -4.49
CA LEU A 561 8.36 -14.52 -4.19
C LEU A 561 7.27 -13.70 -3.49
N SER A 562 6.06 -14.23 -3.35
CA SER A 562 4.95 -13.50 -2.74
C SER A 562 5.25 -13.12 -1.29
N GLY A 563 5.08 -11.83 -0.98
CA GLY A 563 5.38 -11.25 0.34
C GLY A 563 6.87 -11.05 0.63
N LYS A 564 7.78 -11.46 -0.28
CA LYS A 564 9.23 -11.25 -0.10
C LYS A 564 9.64 -9.80 -0.40
N THR A 565 10.67 -9.34 0.28
CA THR A 565 11.37 -8.08 0.00
C THR A 565 12.61 -8.37 -0.85
N ILE A 566 12.67 -7.76 -2.03
CA ILE A 566 13.74 -7.98 -3.02
C ILE A 566 14.44 -6.66 -3.30
N ALA A 567 15.75 -6.62 -3.09
CA ALA A 567 16.60 -5.49 -3.45
C ALA A 567 17.32 -5.77 -4.79
N PHE A 568 17.31 -4.82 -5.72
CA PHE A 568 18.03 -4.88 -7.00
C PHE A 568 19.20 -3.90 -7.00
N LEU A 569 20.42 -4.42 -7.13
CA LEU A 569 21.63 -3.65 -7.38
C LEU A 569 21.99 -3.75 -8.87
N GLY A 570 22.32 -2.62 -9.51
CA GLY A 570 22.85 -2.67 -10.87
C GLY A 570 23.28 -1.32 -11.42
N ASP A 571 23.45 -1.31 -12.73
CA ASP A 571 23.89 -0.14 -13.49
C ASP A 571 22.71 0.67 -14.07
N SER A 572 22.95 1.38 -15.17
CA SER A 572 21.94 2.19 -15.89
C SER A 572 20.73 1.37 -16.33
N ILE A 573 20.86 0.05 -16.49
CA ILE A 573 19.73 -0.77 -16.93
C ILE A 573 18.75 -1.02 -15.77
N VAL A 574 19.25 -1.19 -14.54
CA VAL A 574 18.39 -1.22 -13.34
C VAL A 574 17.83 0.16 -13.07
N GLU A 575 18.65 1.21 -13.17
CA GLU A 575 18.27 2.59 -12.89
C GLU A 575 17.09 3.04 -13.75
N GLN A 576 17.22 2.87 -15.07
CA GLN A 576 16.31 3.45 -16.06
C GLN A 576 15.22 2.46 -16.50
N GLY A 577 15.37 1.18 -16.15
CA GLY A 577 14.38 0.14 -16.39
C GLY A 577 13.29 0.12 -15.31
N ASP A 578 12.09 -0.32 -15.69
CA ASP A 578 10.99 -0.61 -14.77
C ASP A 578 10.75 -2.13 -14.62
N TYR A 579 11.69 -2.96 -15.10
CA TYR A 579 11.58 -4.41 -15.02
C TYR A 579 11.62 -4.96 -13.58
N PRO A 580 12.38 -4.39 -12.61
CA PRO A 580 12.32 -4.83 -11.22
C PRO A 580 10.92 -4.63 -10.61
N GLU A 581 10.32 -3.46 -10.83
CA GLU A 581 8.98 -3.14 -10.35
C GLU A 581 7.92 -4.04 -11.00
N ARG A 582 8.08 -4.35 -12.30
CA ARG A 582 7.22 -5.34 -12.99
C ARG A 582 7.34 -6.73 -12.35
N ILE A 583 8.53 -7.16 -11.94
CA ILE A 583 8.72 -8.43 -11.20
C ILE A 583 7.97 -8.38 -9.87
N GLY A 584 8.09 -7.29 -9.10
CA GLY A 584 7.33 -7.10 -7.86
C GLY A 584 5.83 -7.24 -8.07
N ASN A 585 5.29 -6.53 -9.05
CA ASN A 585 3.87 -6.54 -9.38
C ASN A 585 3.37 -7.91 -9.87
N MET A 586 4.16 -8.64 -10.66
CA MET A 586 3.78 -9.97 -11.15
C MET A 586 3.73 -11.03 -10.06
N ASN A 587 4.50 -10.84 -8.98
CA ASN A 587 4.72 -11.88 -7.97
C ASN A 587 4.20 -11.50 -6.56
N GLY A 588 3.73 -10.28 -6.37
CA GLY A 588 3.34 -9.77 -5.06
C GLY A 588 4.52 -9.60 -4.11
N ALA A 589 5.69 -9.20 -4.63
CA ALA A 589 6.91 -8.94 -3.87
C ALA A 589 7.15 -7.43 -3.70
N THR A 590 7.75 -7.01 -2.58
CA THR A 590 8.19 -5.63 -2.35
C THR A 590 9.56 -5.41 -2.98
N ILE A 591 9.70 -4.38 -3.82
CA ILE A 591 10.93 -4.11 -4.57
C ILE A 591 11.63 -2.85 -4.03
N HIS A 592 12.93 -2.98 -3.77
CA HIS A 592 13.84 -1.85 -3.58
C HIS A 592 14.83 -1.80 -4.74
N LYS A 593 14.90 -0.68 -5.46
CA LYS A 593 15.69 -0.54 -6.68
C LYS A 593 16.85 0.43 -6.49
N PHE A 594 18.06 -0.05 -6.74
CA PHE A 594 19.30 0.72 -6.58
C PHE A 594 20.19 0.54 -7.83
N GLY A 595 19.81 1.25 -8.90
CA GLY A 595 20.60 1.34 -10.12
C GLY A 595 21.50 2.58 -10.09
N PHE A 596 22.76 2.42 -10.46
CA PHE A 596 23.73 3.50 -10.54
C PHE A 596 24.25 3.63 -11.98
N GLY A 597 23.81 4.67 -12.68
CA GLY A 597 24.11 4.89 -14.10
C GLY A 597 25.61 4.77 -14.41
N GLY A 598 25.96 4.01 -15.46
CA GLY A 598 27.36 3.85 -15.90
C GLY A 598 28.31 3.10 -14.95
N CYS A 599 27.84 2.67 -13.77
CA CYS A 599 28.67 2.00 -12.78
C CYS A 599 28.99 0.55 -13.16
N ARG A 600 30.02 0.01 -12.51
CA ARG A 600 30.62 -1.30 -12.75
C ARG A 600 30.51 -2.17 -11.50
N ALA A 601 30.76 -3.47 -11.63
CA ALA A 601 31.02 -4.28 -10.45
C ALA A 601 32.39 -3.93 -9.84
N GLY A 602 33.40 -3.88 -10.71
CA GLY A 602 34.77 -3.50 -10.36
C GLY A 602 34.98 -1.99 -10.34
N ARG A 603 36.22 -1.61 -10.01
CA ARG A 603 36.68 -0.24 -9.81
C ARG A 603 36.53 0.61 -11.08
N TYR A 604 36.06 1.84 -10.92
CA TYR A 604 36.00 2.84 -11.98
C TYR A 604 37.21 3.78 -11.89
N THR A 605 38.35 3.36 -12.43
CA THR A 605 39.64 4.05 -12.25
C THR A 605 39.66 5.51 -12.71
N SER A 606 38.90 5.88 -13.75
CA SER A 606 38.83 7.25 -14.27
C SER A 606 37.80 8.15 -13.57
N SER A 607 37.10 7.66 -12.55
CA SER A 607 36.15 8.45 -11.75
C SER A 607 36.22 8.10 -10.26
N PRO A 608 37.41 8.23 -9.62
CA PRO A 608 37.68 7.73 -8.27
C PRO A 608 36.81 8.36 -7.16
N ASP A 609 36.39 9.61 -7.36
CA ASP A 609 35.56 10.37 -6.40
C ASP A 609 34.07 10.33 -6.75
N GLY A 610 33.70 9.79 -7.92
CA GLY A 610 32.32 9.73 -8.42
C GLY A 610 31.84 8.30 -8.59
N TYR A 611 31.73 7.86 -9.85
CA TYR A 611 31.24 6.51 -10.20
C TYR A 611 31.95 5.35 -9.48
N ASP A 612 33.25 5.47 -9.16
CA ASP A 612 33.98 4.42 -8.44
C ASP A 612 33.36 4.08 -7.08
N LYS A 613 32.85 5.10 -6.37
CA LYS A 613 32.18 4.92 -5.08
C LYS A 613 30.78 4.30 -5.20
N GLN A 614 30.24 4.29 -6.40
CA GLN A 614 28.92 3.75 -6.73
C GLN A 614 29.03 2.35 -7.39
N CYS A 615 30.24 1.79 -7.49
CA CYS A 615 30.47 0.45 -8.02
C CYS A 615 30.20 -0.65 -6.97
N LEU A 616 29.87 -1.86 -7.43
CA LEU A 616 29.40 -2.96 -6.56
C LEU A 616 30.37 -3.30 -5.43
N TYR A 617 31.68 -3.32 -5.68
CA TYR A 617 32.67 -3.64 -4.64
C TYR A 617 32.59 -2.65 -3.45
N ASN A 618 32.40 -1.35 -3.72
CA ASN A 618 32.24 -0.34 -2.67
C ASN A 618 30.83 -0.40 -2.05
N ILE A 619 29.79 -0.66 -2.84
CA ILE A 619 28.42 -0.86 -2.34
C ILE A 619 28.39 -2.01 -1.31
N ALA A 620 29.01 -3.14 -1.63
CA ALA A 620 29.05 -4.31 -0.74
C ALA A 620 29.80 -4.01 0.57
N LYS A 621 30.92 -3.28 0.49
CA LYS A 621 31.61 -2.76 1.67
C LYS A 621 30.68 -1.89 2.52
N CYS A 622 29.95 -0.95 1.91
CA CYS A 622 29.02 -0.07 2.63
C CYS A 622 27.92 -0.87 3.35
N ILE A 623 27.37 -1.91 2.71
CA ILE A 623 26.35 -2.79 3.29
C ILE A 623 26.91 -3.55 4.50
N ASN A 624 28.12 -4.11 4.39
CA ASN A 624 28.76 -4.83 5.48
C ASN A 624 29.05 -3.93 6.69
N THR A 625 29.65 -2.76 6.44
CA THR A 625 30.04 -1.82 7.49
C THR A 625 28.87 -0.99 8.03
N ASN A 626 27.72 -1.00 7.34
CA ASN A 626 26.61 -0.09 7.57
C ASN A 626 27.05 1.39 7.54
N ASP A 627 28.00 1.71 6.64
CA ASP A 627 28.52 3.07 6.43
C ASP A 627 28.46 3.41 4.94
N TYR A 628 27.46 4.23 4.60
CA TYR A 628 27.17 4.64 3.23
C TYR A 628 27.80 6.00 2.87
N SER A 629 28.62 6.58 3.74
CA SER A 629 29.23 7.91 3.53
C SER A 629 29.99 7.99 2.21
N SER A 630 30.74 6.93 1.87
CA SER A 630 31.51 6.88 0.62
C SER A 630 30.60 6.84 -0.62
N LEU A 631 29.51 6.07 -0.58
CA LEU A 631 28.54 5.98 -1.66
C LEU A 631 27.80 7.30 -1.88
N ILE A 632 27.32 7.92 -0.79
CA ILE A 632 26.60 9.19 -0.83
C ILE A 632 27.51 10.28 -1.37
N ALA A 633 28.74 10.40 -0.88
CA ALA A 633 29.72 11.35 -1.39
C ALA A 633 30.01 11.15 -2.89
N GLY A 634 30.08 9.90 -3.33
CA GLY A 634 30.21 9.55 -4.75
C GLY A 634 29.04 10.01 -5.61
N ALA A 635 27.82 9.83 -5.12
CA ALA A 635 26.59 10.23 -5.80
C ALA A 635 26.44 11.77 -5.86
N GLU A 636 26.80 12.47 -4.78
CA GLU A 636 26.85 13.94 -4.76
C GLU A 636 27.90 14.46 -5.74
N TRP A 637 29.06 13.81 -5.82
CA TRP A 637 30.10 14.20 -6.76
C TRP A 637 29.64 14.04 -8.22
N THR A 638 28.93 12.96 -8.58
CA THR A 638 28.41 12.78 -9.95
C THR A 638 27.29 13.77 -10.26
N ARG A 639 26.42 14.09 -9.29
CA ARG A 639 25.41 15.15 -9.43
C ARG A 639 26.08 16.48 -9.77
N ASP A 640 27.09 16.85 -9.00
CA ASP A 640 27.72 18.17 -9.07
C ASP A 640 28.67 18.32 -10.27
N ASN A 641 29.28 17.22 -10.74
CA ASN A 641 30.33 17.26 -11.77
C ASN A 641 30.01 16.56 -13.10
N LYS A 642 28.96 15.73 -13.15
CA LYS A 642 28.61 14.91 -14.32
C LYS A 642 27.17 15.08 -14.79
N ASN A 643 26.36 15.88 -14.10
CA ASN A 643 24.93 16.03 -14.37
C ASN A 643 24.20 14.67 -14.31
N ASP A 644 24.62 13.83 -13.37
CA ASP A 644 24.07 12.51 -13.12
C ASP A 644 23.80 12.34 -11.61
N ASP A 645 22.54 12.51 -11.24
CA ASP A 645 22.13 12.58 -9.83
C ASP A 645 21.64 11.22 -9.31
N ASN A 646 22.58 10.47 -8.76
CA ASN A 646 22.31 9.18 -8.12
C ASN A 646 22.05 9.29 -6.60
N THR A 647 21.91 10.51 -6.07
CA THR A 647 21.72 10.73 -4.63
C THR A 647 20.41 10.16 -4.08
N PRO A 648 19.27 10.13 -4.82
CA PRO A 648 18.03 9.55 -4.30
C PRO A 648 18.18 8.07 -3.97
N GLN A 649 18.74 7.27 -4.88
CA GLN A 649 18.94 5.83 -4.65
C GLN A 649 20.05 5.54 -3.64
N ALA A 650 21.12 6.35 -3.58
CA ALA A 650 22.15 6.22 -2.54
C ALA A 650 21.57 6.41 -1.13
N ASN A 651 20.76 7.45 -0.95
CA ASN A 651 20.08 7.72 0.32
C ASN A 651 19.01 6.67 0.65
N ALA A 652 18.24 6.21 -0.35
CA ALA A 652 17.28 5.12 -0.15
C ALA A 652 17.97 3.83 0.30
N MET A 653 19.15 3.53 -0.25
CA MET A 653 19.94 2.34 0.12
C MET A 653 20.50 2.44 1.54
N ALA A 654 20.93 3.64 1.95
CA ALA A 654 21.40 3.90 3.31
C ALA A 654 20.28 3.78 4.38
N ASN A 655 19.04 4.05 3.98
CA ASN A 655 17.87 3.96 4.86
C ASN A 655 17.18 2.58 4.84
N LEU A 656 17.63 1.66 3.97
CA LEU A 656 17.04 0.33 3.88
C LEU A 656 17.46 -0.52 5.09
N ASP A 657 16.47 -1.16 5.74
CA ASP A 657 16.72 -2.18 6.74
C ASP A 657 17.10 -3.49 6.05
N TRP A 658 18.41 -3.69 5.84
CA TRP A 658 18.96 -4.87 5.17
C TRP A 658 18.68 -6.18 5.92
N SER A 659 18.29 -6.14 7.20
CA SER A 659 17.86 -7.35 7.93
C SER A 659 16.50 -7.89 7.51
N LYS A 660 15.74 -7.13 6.73
CA LYS A 660 14.41 -7.49 6.19
C LYS A 660 14.43 -7.84 4.71
N VAL A 661 15.60 -7.81 4.07
CA VAL A 661 15.74 -8.18 2.67
C VAL A 661 15.80 -9.71 2.57
N ASP A 662 14.87 -10.31 1.83
CA ASP A 662 14.90 -11.77 1.61
C ASP A 662 15.86 -12.12 0.47
N ILE A 663 15.83 -11.34 -0.61
CA ILE A 663 16.55 -11.62 -1.86
C ILE A 663 17.30 -10.37 -2.32
N LEU A 664 18.58 -10.55 -2.66
CA LEU A 664 19.40 -9.52 -3.28
C LEU A 664 19.76 -9.93 -4.70
N VAL A 665 19.24 -9.19 -5.67
CA VAL A 665 19.56 -9.35 -7.09
C VAL A 665 20.71 -8.43 -7.46
N ILE A 666 21.79 -9.00 -8.01
CA ILE A 666 22.97 -8.26 -8.49
C ILE A 666 23.03 -8.35 -10.01
N ALA A 667 22.85 -7.22 -10.69
CA ALA A 667 22.81 -7.09 -12.15
C ALA A 667 23.85 -6.06 -12.63
N PHE A 668 25.12 -6.43 -12.54
CA PHE A 668 26.27 -5.66 -13.03
C PHE A 668 27.08 -6.48 -14.06
N GLY A 669 27.99 -5.81 -14.79
CA GLY A 669 28.96 -6.45 -15.67
C GLY A 669 29.02 -5.88 -17.08
N THR A 670 27.94 -5.24 -17.54
CA THR A 670 27.89 -4.68 -18.90
C THR A 670 28.90 -3.55 -19.09
N ASN A 671 29.10 -2.73 -18.05
CA ASN A 671 30.08 -1.65 -18.07
C ASN A 671 31.50 -2.16 -17.78
N ASP A 672 31.65 -3.23 -16.99
CA ASP A 672 32.93 -3.91 -16.76
C ASP A 672 33.53 -4.45 -18.06
N TRP A 673 32.70 -5.01 -18.95
CA TRP A 673 33.13 -5.42 -20.28
C TRP A 673 33.83 -4.30 -21.07
N THR A 674 33.42 -3.05 -20.86
CA THR A 674 34.01 -1.89 -21.53
C THR A 674 35.19 -1.28 -20.76
N GLY A 675 35.51 -1.74 -19.53
CA GLY A 675 36.42 -0.99 -18.67
C GLY A 675 37.19 -1.69 -17.55
N ASN A 676 36.93 -2.96 -17.23
CA ASN A 676 37.62 -3.72 -16.19
C ASN A 676 38.10 -5.07 -16.73
N PRO A 677 39.32 -5.54 -16.43
CA PRO A 677 39.72 -6.90 -16.80
C PRO A 677 38.85 -7.94 -16.09
N VAL A 678 38.55 -9.07 -16.76
CA VAL A 678 37.74 -10.16 -16.19
C VAL A 678 38.37 -10.71 -14.90
N GLY A 679 39.69 -10.87 -14.88
CA GLY A 679 40.42 -11.57 -13.82
C GLY A 679 40.49 -13.08 -14.07
N THR A 680 41.53 -13.72 -13.56
CA THR A 680 41.76 -15.17 -13.73
C THR A 680 41.35 -15.98 -12.51
N GLU A 681 41.46 -15.39 -11.32
CA GLU A 681 41.18 -16.05 -10.05
C GLU A 681 39.79 -15.66 -9.53
N LEU A 682 39.16 -16.61 -8.83
CA LEU A 682 37.91 -16.37 -8.10
C LEU A 682 38.26 -16.03 -6.64
N VAL A 683 38.97 -14.94 -6.41
CA VAL A 683 39.38 -14.51 -5.07
C VAL A 683 38.84 -13.11 -4.82
N ALA A 684 38.26 -12.87 -3.65
CA ALA A 684 37.76 -11.56 -3.27
C ALA A 684 38.84 -10.48 -3.40
N ASP A 685 38.50 -9.41 -4.13
CA ASP A 685 39.36 -8.25 -4.33
C ASP A 685 38.70 -6.99 -3.76
N PRO A 686 39.10 -6.54 -2.55
CA PRO A 686 38.55 -5.36 -1.90
C PRO A 686 38.87 -4.05 -2.63
N ASN A 687 39.77 -4.07 -3.63
CA ASN A 687 40.11 -2.91 -4.44
C ASN A 687 39.35 -2.88 -5.78
N GLY A 688 38.58 -3.93 -6.10
CA GLY A 688 37.78 -4.04 -7.31
C GLY A 688 38.59 -4.02 -8.61
N MET A 689 39.86 -4.43 -8.62
CA MET A 689 40.73 -4.33 -9.79
C MET A 689 40.31 -5.28 -10.92
N THR A 690 39.66 -6.41 -10.59
CA THR A 690 39.13 -7.36 -11.57
C THR A 690 37.64 -7.59 -11.37
N PHE A 691 36.92 -7.93 -12.44
CA PHE A 691 35.48 -8.22 -12.39
C PHE A 691 35.18 -9.42 -11.48
N LYS A 692 35.88 -10.56 -11.68
CA LYS A 692 35.74 -11.76 -10.82
C LYS A 692 36.01 -11.45 -9.36
N GLY A 693 37.08 -10.69 -9.08
CA GLY A 693 37.45 -10.36 -7.72
C GLY A 693 36.46 -9.43 -7.03
N ALA A 694 35.94 -8.43 -7.74
CA ALA A 694 34.89 -7.56 -7.23
C ALA A 694 33.60 -8.34 -6.91
N MET A 695 33.16 -9.21 -7.83
CA MET A 695 31.97 -10.05 -7.61
C MET A 695 32.15 -10.99 -6.41
N CYS A 696 33.31 -11.65 -6.29
CA CYS A 696 33.65 -12.49 -5.13
C CYS A 696 33.59 -11.69 -3.83
N TYR A 697 34.26 -10.54 -3.78
CA TYR A 697 34.28 -9.66 -2.61
C TYR A 697 32.86 -9.22 -2.23
N SER A 698 32.02 -8.89 -3.20
CA SER A 698 30.66 -8.44 -2.93
C SER A 698 29.76 -9.52 -2.34
N VAL A 699 29.88 -10.77 -2.80
CA VAL A 699 29.15 -11.90 -2.21
C VAL A 699 29.63 -12.14 -0.78
N GLU A 700 30.95 -12.19 -0.56
CA GLU A 700 31.55 -12.41 0.76
C GLU A 700 31.11 -11.33 1.76
N GLU A 701 31.28 -10.05 1.45
CA GLU A 701 30.99 -8.94 2.37
C GLU A 701 29.50 -8.90 2.78
N ILE A 702 28.59 -9.13 1.83
CA ILE A 702 27.16 -9.06 2.09
C ILE A 702 26.72 -10.25 2.93
N GLN A 703 27.15 -11.47 2.59
CA GLN A 703 26.77 -12.67 3.36
C GLN A 703 27.46 -12.76 4.72
N LEU A 704 28.67 -12.19 4.88
CA LEU A 704 29.32 -12.04 6.19
C LEU A 704 28.47 -11.23 7.16
N LYS A 705 27.78 -10.19 6.68
CA LYS A 705 26.90 -9.35 7.50
C LYS A 705 25.48 -9.89 7.62
N TYR A 706 24.91 -10.32 6.50
CA TYR A 706 23.52 -10.75 6.37
C TYR A 706 23.46 -12.15 5.75
N PRO A 707 23.76 -13.21 6.52
CA PRO A 707 23.86 -14.58 6.01
C PRO A 707 22.52 -15.17 5.53
N HIS A 708 21.39 -14.53 5.87
CA HIS A 708 20.05 -14.96 5.47
C HIS A 708 19.65 -14.45 4.07
N ILE A 709 20.31 -13.39 3.56
CA ILE A 709 19.95 -12.82 2.26
C ILE A 709 20.31 -13.81 1.16
N GLN A 710 19.32 -14.20 0.36
CA GLN A 710 19.55 -15.03 -0.80
C GLN A 710 20.04 -14.16 -1.96
N ILE A 711 21.34 -14.24 -2.25
CA ILE A 711 21.94 -13.51 -3.37
C ILE A 711 21.62 -14.24 -4.67
N VAL A 712 21.22 -13.48 -5.69
CA VAL A 712 20.97 -13.96 -7.04
C VAL A 712 21.73 -13.08 -8.03
N LEU A 713 22.49 -13.68 -8.93
CA LEU A 713 23.24 -12.94 -9.94
C LEU A 713 22.48 -12.94 -11.28
N ILE A 714 22.36 -11.78 -11.92
CA ILE A 714 21.74 -11.66 -13.24
C ILE A 714 22.81 -11.22 -14.23
N GLY A 715 22.98 -12.04 -15.27
CA GLY A 715 23.93 -11.79 -16.35
C GLY A 715 23.51 -10.68 -17.32
N MET A 716 24.27 -10.55 -18.41
CA MET A 716 24.07 -9.49 -19.41
C MET A 716 23.43 -10.04 -20.69
N SER A 717 22.48 -9.30 -21.25
CA SER A 717 21.92 -9.59 -22.57
C SER A 717 22.88 -9.16 -23.70
N TYR A 718 22.65 -9.68 -24.91
CA TYR A 718 23.19 -9.12 -26.15
C TYR A 718 23.06 -7.58 -26.17
N ARG A 719 24.10 -6.89 -26.66
CA ARG A 719 24.10 -5.44 -26.85
C ARG A 719 25.07 -4.99 -27.94
N LEU A 720 24.90 -3.75 -28.38
CA LEU A 720 25.91 -3.02 -29.13
C LEU A 720 27.05 -2.55 -28.21
N ARG A 721 28.23 -2.26 -28.78
CA ARG A 721 29.37 -1.78 -27.98
C ARG A 721 29.06 -0.44 -27.31
N THR A 722 28.51 0.51 -28.04
CA THR A 722 28.10 1.83 -27.55
C THR A 722 26.71 2.19 -28.08
N THR A 723 26.09 3.24 -27.53
CA THR A 723 24.77 3.73 -28.00
C THR A 723 24.81 4.30 -29.42
N THR A 724 26.00 4.56 -29.97
CA THR A 724 26.20 5.09 -31.33
C THR A 724 26.75 4.04 -32.30
N SER A 725 27.02 2.83 -31.83
CA SER A 725 27.52 1.72 -32.65
C SER A 725 26.47 1.25 -33.66
N GLY A 726 26.92 0.79 -34.83
CA GLY A 726 26.08 0.10 -35.80
C GLY A 726 25.93 -1.39 -35.47
N ALA A 727 25.02 -2.10 -36.15
CA ALA A 727 24.74 -3.52 -35.90
C ALA A 727 25.95 -4.47 -36.05
N SER A 728 26.99 -4.08 -36.79
CA SER A 728 28.24 -4.83 -36.92
C SER A 728 29.19 -4.68 -35.72
N ASP A 729 28.97 -3.68 -34.87
CA ASP A 729 29.77 -3.40 -33.68
C ASP A 729 29.01 -3.80 -32.40
N ASN A 730 28.98 -5.12 -32.17
CA ASN A 730 28.18 -5.76 -31.13
C ASN A 730 28.99 -6.71 -30.24
N SER A 731 28.36 -7.14 -29.14
CA SER A 731 28.93 -7.98 -28.09
C SER A 731 29.44 -9.36 -28.52
N ASP A 732 28.96 -9.87 -29.65
CA ASP A 732 29.21 -11.24 -30.10
C ASP A 732 30.37 -11.27 -31.11
N ASP A 733 30.40 -10.28 -32.00
CA ASP A 733 31.34 -10.22 -33.11
C ASP A 733 32.65 -9.52 -32.73
N ILE A 734 32.61 -8.52 -31.83
CA ILE A 734 33.76 -7.64 -31.58
C ILE A 734 34.16 -7.62 -30.10
N ALA A 735 35.40 -8.03 -29.81
CA ALA A 735 35.99 -7.93 -28.47
C ALA A 735 36.37 -6.49 -28.08
N THR A 736 36.42 -6.20 -26.78
CA THR A 736 37.11 -5.03 -26.22
C THR A 736 38.57 -5.40 -25.91
N SER A 737 39.36 -4.46 -25.39
CA SER A 737 40.70 -4.77 -24.87
C SER A 737 40.69 -5.82 -23.75
N ASN A 738 39.53 -6.05 -23.14
CA ASN A 738 39.34 -6.97 -22.04
C ASN A 738 38.58 -8.24 -22.45
N GLY A 739 38.32 -8.44 -23.75
CA GLY A 739 37.69 -9.65 -24.28
C GLY A 739 36.23 -9.47 -24.72
N TYR A 740 35.50 -10.58 -24.78
CA TYR A 740 34.09 -10.63 -25.22
C TYR A 740 33.12 -10.53 -24.05
N LEU A 741 31.91 -9.99 -24.28
CA LEU A 741 30.89 -9.89 -23.22
C LEU A 741 30.54 -11.26 -22.63
N LYS A 742 30.55 -12.32 -23.45
CA LYS A 742 30.33 -13.70 -23.03
C LYS A 742 31.34 -14.19 -21.96
N GLU A 743 32.54 -13.63 -21.92
CA GLU A 743 33.56 -14.02 -20.92
C GLU A 743 33.23 -13.43 -19.55
N TYR A 744 32.60 -12.24 -19.52
CA TYR A 744 32.04 -11.66 -18.30
C TYR A 744 30.78 -12.41 -17.86
N GLN A 745 29.94 -12.82 -18.82
CA GLN A 745 28.79 -13.68 -18.52
C GLN A 745 29.26 -15.00 -17.88
N GLN A 746 30.27 -15.64 -18.45
CA GLN A 746 30.86 -16.85 -17.88
C GLN A 746 31.45 -16.58 -16.49
N ALA A 747 32.12 -15.44 -16.29
CA ALA A 747 32.63 -15.06 -14.98
C ALA A 747 31.54 -14.93 -13.90
N ILE A 748 30.33 -14.45 -14.24
CA ILE A 748 29.18 -14.45 -13.32
C ILE A 748 28.79 -15.88 -12.94
N LEU A 749 28.75 -16.80 -13.91
CA LEU A 749 28.41 -18.21 -13.67
C LEU A 749 29.48 -18.91 -12.81
N ASP A 750 30.76 -18.65 -13.05
CA ASP A 750 31.87 -19.19 -12.27
C ASP A 750 31.82 -18.71 -10.80
N VAL A 751 31.47 -17.43 -10.57
CA VAL A 751 31.28 -16.87 -9.22
C VAL A 751 30.06 -17.52 -8.54
N ALA A 752 28.97 -17.67 -9.29
CA ALA A 752 27.75 -18.31 -8.80
C ALA A 752 28.00 -19.75 -8.33
N GLU A 753 28.73 -20.52 -9.13
CA GLU A 753 29.15 -21.89 -8.78
C GLU A 753 30.02 -21.92 -7.52
N ARG A 754 30.98 -20.99 -7.41
CA ARG A 754 31.89 -20.91 -6.25
C ARG A 754 31.15 -20.66 -4.93
N TYR A 755 30.17 -19.77 -4.92
CA TYR A 755 29.45 -19.39 -3.69
C TYR A 755 28.10 -20.10 -3.53
N HIS A 756 27.78 -21.02 -4.44
CA HIS A 756 26.51 -21.76 -4.43
C HIS A 756 25.28 -20.83 -4.45
N VAL A 757 25.35 -19.74 -5.20
CA VAL A 757 24.25 -18.79 -5.39
C VAL A 757 23.63 -18.96 -6.78
N PRO A 758 22.31 -18.79 -6.96
CA PRO A 758 21.70 -18.85 -8.29
C PRO A 758 22.21 -17.75 -9.22
N ALA A 759 22.41 -18.07 -10.49
CA ALA A 759 22.70 -17.08 -11.53
C ALA A 759 21.92 -17.31 -12.82
N PHE A 760 21.37 -16.22 -13.38
CA PHE A 760 20.66 -16.27 -14.65
C PHE A 760 21.56 -15.83 -15.81
N ASP A 761 21.80 -16.74 -16.74
CA ASP A 761 22.51 -16.45 -17.99
C ASP A 761 21.59 -15.73 -18.99
N MET A 762 21.49 -14.40 -18.83
CA MET A 762 20.76 -13.53 -19.75
C MET A 762 21.36 -13.53 -21.17
N TYR A 763 22.66 -13.77 -21.32
CA TYR A 763 23.31 -13.73 -22.63
C TYR A 763 22.74 -14.84 -23.52
N SER A 764 22.65 -16.05 -22.99
CA SER A 764 22.12 -17.21 -23.73
C SER A 764 20.58 -17.29 -23.68
N ASN A 765 19.95 -16.86 -22.57
CA ASN A 765 18.54 -17.18 -22.31
C ASN A 765 17.57 -16.00 -22.41
N SER A 766 18.07 -14.76 -22.57
CA SER A 766 17.19 -13.61 -22.84
C SER A 766 16.46 -13.80 -24.16
N GLY A 767 17.08 -14.40 -25.18
CA GLY A 767 16.53 -14.46 -26.54
C GLY A 767 16.66 -13.15 -27.32
N VAL A 768 17.34 -12.15 -26.76
CA VAL A 768 17.75 -10.93 -27.48
C VAL A 768 19.06 -11.24 -28.22
N ASN A 769 19.13 -10.88 -29.49
CA ASN A 769 20.29 -11.15 -30.36
C ASN A 769 20.39 -10.10 -31.47
N ARG A 770 21.44 -10.19 -32.28
CA ARG A 770 21.73 -9.26 -33.39
C ARG A 770 20.60 -9.01 -34.39
N TYR A 771 19.62 -9.92 -34.49
CA TYR A 771 18.53 -9.80 -35.46
C TYR A 771 17.29 -9.12 -34.87
N ASN A 772 17.09 -9.22 -33.56
CA ASN A 772 15.88 -8.72 -32.90
C ASN A 772 16.16 -7.62 -31.85
N TYR A 773 17.42 -7.24 -31.63
CA TYR A 773 17.77 -6.28 -30.59
C TYR A 773 17.07 -4.93 -30.74
N THR A 774 16.78 -4.45 -31.96
CA THR A 774 16.07 -3.19 -32.17
C THR A 774 14.61 -3.25 -31.72
N TYR A 775 14.04 -4.45 -31.59
CA TYR A 775 12.71 -4.62 -31.01
C TYR A 775 12.73 -4.44 -29.49
N TYR A 776 13.74 -5.01 -28.81
CA TYR A 776 13.83 -5.01 -27.35
C TYR A 776 14.62 -3.83 -26.76
N LEU A 777 15.61 -3.30 -27.48
CA LEU A 777 16.55 -2.28 -27.02
C LEU A 777 16.32 -0.96 -27.76
N ARG A 778 16.37 0.17 -27.04
CA ARG A 778 16.06 1.50 -27.60
C ARG A 778 17.26 2.14 -28.30
N ASP A 779 18.46 1.85 -27.83
CA ASP A 779 19.73 2.44 -28.26
C ASP A 779 20.81 1.36 -28.47
N GLY A 780 20.38 0.10 -28.61
CA GLY A 780 21.27 -1.05 -28.73
C GLY A 780 21.84 -1.57 -27.41
N ILE A 781 21.55 -0.93 -26.27
CA ILE A 781 22.02 -1.37 -24.96
C ILE A 781 20.86 -1.46 -23.97
N HIS A 782 20.10 -0.37 -23.82
CA HIS A 782 19.06 -0.25 -22.80
C HIS A 782 17.72 -0.78 -23.32
N PRO A 783 16.94 -1.49 -22.48
CA PRO A 783 15.63 -2.00 -22.84
C PRO A 783 14.66 -0.85 -23.18
N LYS A 784 13.77 -1.11 -24.13
CA LYS A 784 12.60 -0.28 -24.37
C LYS A 784 11.61 -0.40 -23.21
N ALA A 785 10.92 0.70 -22.91
CA ALA A 785 10.00 0.81 -21.79
C ALA A 785 8.90 -0.26 -21.76
N ILE A 786 8.42 -0.71 -22.93
CA ILE A 786 7.37 -1.73 -23.03
C ILE A 786 7.99 -3.07 -23.40
N GLU A 787 8.42 -3.25 -24.65
CA GLU A 787 8.83 -4.58 -25.13
C GLU A 787 10.08 -5.13 -24.44
N GLY A 788 11.08 -4.27 -24.19
CA GLY A 788 12.31 -4.66 -23.53
C GLY A 788 12.09 -5.01 -22.05
N ASN A 789 11.58 -4.06 -21.27
CA ASN A 789 11.42 -4.23 -19.83
C ASN A 789 10.40 -5.32 -19.48
N LYS A 790 9.31 -5.47 -20.24
CA LYS A 790 8.35 -6.56 -20.05
C LYS A 790 9.02 -7.92 -20.29
N HIS A 791 9.80 -8.04 -21.38
CA HIS A 791 10.48 -9.27 -21.72
C HIS A 791 11.53 -9.67 -20.68
N TRP A 792 12.35 -8.71 -20.22
CA TRP A 792 13.30 -8.92 -19.14
C TRP A 792 12.62 -9.32 -17.83
N ALA A 793 11.55 -8.62 -17.45
CA ALA A 793 10.79 -8.94 -16.24
C ALA A 793 10.26 -10.38 -16.29
N MET A 794 9.70 -10.81 -17.43
CA MET A 794 9.19 -12.20 -17.58
C MET A 794 10.32 -13.24 -17.45
N LYS A 795 11.47 -13.01 -18.10
CA LYS A 795 12.61 -13.93 -18.06
C LYS A 795 13.19 -14.06 -16.66
N ILE A 796 13.46 -12.93 -16.02
CA ILE A 796 14.05 -12.89 -14.68
C ILE A 796 13.03 -13.41 -13.64
N SER A 797 11.76 -13.01 -13.73
CA SER A 797 10.70 -13.51 -12.84
C SER A 797 10.55 -15.03 -12.90
N SER A 798 10.58 -15.61 -14.10
CA SER A 798 10.49 -17.07 -14.27
C SER A 798 11.69 -17.78 -13.64
N PHE A 799 12.88 -17.19 -13.77
CA PHE A 799 14.09 -17.73 -13.15
C PHE A 799 14.03 -17.65 -11.62
N LEU A 800 13.64 -16.50 -11.07
CA LEU A 800 13.51 -16.30 -9.63
C LEU A 800 12.49 -17.28 -9.03
N ASN A 801 11.31 -17.46 -9.63
CA ASN A 801 10.31 -18.42 -9.14
C ASN A 801 10.75 -19.89 -9.23
N SER A 802 11.69 -20.23 -10.10
CA SER A 802 12.15 -21.63 -10.28
C SER A 802 13.40 -21.95 -9.49
N SER A 803 14.10 -20.92 -8.99
CA SER A 803 15.39 -21.06 -8.31
C SER A 803 15.31 -20.77 -6.81
N LEU A 804 14.16 -20.29 -6.33
CA LEU A 804 13.93 -19.78 -4.98
C LEU A 804 12.74 -20.46 -4.31
#